data_AF-A0A1J5SZP8-F1
#
_entry.id   AF-A0A1J5SZP8-F1
#
_cell.length_a   1.000
_cell.length_b   1.000
_cell.length_c   1.000
_cell.angle_alpha   90.00
_cell.angle_beta   90.00
_cell.angle_gamma   90.00
#
_symmetry.space_group_name_H-M   'P 1'
#
loop_
_entity.id
_entity.type
_entity.pdbx_description
1 polymer ?
#
loop_
_entity_poly.entity_id
_entity_poly.type
_entity_poly.pdbx_seq_one_letter_code
_entity_poly.pdbx_strand_id
1 'polypeptide(L)'
;MKSSSDCPTERAAEGGCGVIGFASTVQVAGKHLLESLSQMRNRGNGKGGGIAAVDLDPSQFGVTKDILENNYLLAIAYLDISVRNEIESILEENYFIDHIHEIGIIDDYKSIEGLDVRPPDAVVYFVRPRETMLAELSKSFLPPHGVPPTEREMEDEFVFQVSFKINTEFYAGERGTLAFVLSHGRNLLVLKMVGYADDVIRYYKLEDLKAHIWIGHHRYPTKGKVWHPGGAHPFIGLNEALVHNGDFANYEAVCDYLEQRNLFPLFQTDTEVSAQVFDLHHRLYGYPLELVIESLAPTTERDFILLPKEKQEVYHQIQTTHIHGSPDGPWFFIIAQSLPEASRLIGITDTSMLRPQVFAIQEGEESIVFSASEKQVIDAALSSLSEEDQRFWPRADKYWNARGGSHTDGGAFIFSIVDGEDGKELICNNKFGEQISTKDLPLSHTSQIHDSTYSGISLSDYNSHHEIFDIFTLSILDWNYNHLKGFIKEIGDWSSENRGDAILLLSKMIDRVYPTGNIRRSSLLSLCDSRLDEIFSSISTNPCDSYVSNKALDDSSPDTRTVTINADDYEIEGPSSLALELVRLTSEGWHNFVIYNCKGHRFIANGFGPETEEVSIDVYGSSGDYLASGLDGARLVVHGNGQDQLGQILKSGTLVVHGDVGQTFMYGAKGGNCFILGNAAGRPLINSVGKPRVVINGTSLDYLAESFMAGDPLHDGGFIILNGIEFDEKGVLQDLPTPYPGGNLFSLASGGAIYVRDSQELVTEDQLNGGEFAELTDADWAEMEPLLRQNEIEFGIPLEKLLEVDGIQRPFNEVYRKIQPQKVKALQAEEAWVAHAEN
;
A
#
# COMPACT_ATOMS: atom_id res chain seq x y z
N MET A 1 -35.76 -34.72 -12.03
CA MET A 1 -36.95 -33.96 -11.59
C MET A 1 -36.46 -32.58 -11.15
N LYS A 2 -36.92 -31.54 -11.86
CA LYS A 2 -36.64 -30.09 -11.71
C LYS A 2 -35.17 -29.65 -11.60
N SER A 3 -34.65 -29.23 -12.75
CA SER A 3 -33.54 -28.30 -12.92
C SER A 3 -33.89 -26.95 -12.28
N SER A 4 -33.07 -26.51 -11.32
CA SER A 4 -32.98 -25.12 -10.90
C SER A 4 -31.74 -24.51 -11.57
N SER A 5 -31.93 -24.04 -12.79
CA SER A 5 -31.04 -23.06 -13.42
C SER A 5 -31.40 -21.67 -12.89
N ASP A 6 -30.39 -20.81 -12.81
CA ASP A 6 -30.42 -19.39 -12.45
C ASP A 6 -30.37 -19.08 -10.94
N CYS A 7 -29.22 -19.38 -10.34
CA CYS A 7 -28.71 -18.54 -9.26
C CYS A 7 -27.91 -17.41 -9.93
N PRO A 8 -28.22 -16.12 -9.71
CA PRO A 8 -27.35 -15.04 -10.16
C PRO A 8 -26.00 -15.25 -9.48
N THR A 9 -24.94 -15.38 -10.28
CA THR A 9 -23.56 -15.28 -9.82
C THR A 9 -23.32 -13.84 -9.38
N GLU A 10 -23.81 -13.46 -8.19
CA GLU A 10 -23.26 -12.30 -7.50
C GLU A 10 -21.78 -12.60 -7.28
N ARG A 11 -20.91 -11.89 -8.04
CA ARG A 11 -19.46 -11.92 -7.84
C ARG A 11 -19.21 -11.52 -6.38
N ALA A 12 -18.78 -12.47 -5.56
CA ALA A 12 -18.28 -12.18 -4.22
C ALA A 12 -16.94 -11.45 -4.40
N ALA A 13 -17.00 -10.13 -4.53
CA ALA A 13 -15.83 -9.29 -4.50
C ALA A 13 -15.40 -9.10 -3.04
N GLU A 14 -14.09 -9.13 -2.82
CA GLU A 14 -13.51 -9.04 -1.50
C GLU A 14 -13.68 -7.63 -0.92
N GLY A 15 -14.12 -7.55 0.35
CA GLY A 15 -14.58 -6.31 0.97
C GLY A 15 -13.47 -5.36 1.41
N GLY A 16 -13.03 -4.45 0.55
CA GLY A 16 -12.26 -3.27 0.96
C GLY A 16 -11.92 -2.36 -0.22
N CYS A 17 -12.12 -1.04 -0.08
CA CYS A 17 -11.89 -0.04 -1.13
C CYS A 17 -10.47 -0.12 -1.73
N GLY A 18 -10.33 0.21 -3.01
CA GLY A 18 -9.03 0.39 -3.67
C GLY A 18 -8.66 1.87 -3.70
N VAL A 19 -7.45 2.22 -3.24
CA VAL A 19 -7.00 3.62 -3.15
C VAL A 19 -5.58 3.82 -3.65
N ILE A 20 -5.37 4.93 -4.34
CA ILE A 20 -4.05 5.43 -4.74
C ILE A 20 -4.05 6.94 -4.61
N GLY A 21 -2.97 7.51 -4.09
CA GLY A 21 -2.64 8.91 -4.22
C GLY A 21 -1.16 9.09 -4.47
N PHE A 22 -0.80 10.13 -5.22
CA PHE A 22 0.59 10.49 -5.43
C PHE A 22 0.78 12.01 -5.51
N ALA A 23 1.99 12.46 -5.17
CA ALA A 23 2.42 13.85 -5.30
C ALA A 23 3.75 13.91 -6.07
N SER A 24 3.85 14.83 -7.03
CA SER A 24 5.03 15.00 -7.87
C SER A 24 5.46 16.45 -8.00
N THR A 25 6.77 16.64 -8.11
CA THR A 25 7.43 17.92 -8.40
C THR A 25 7.05 18.48 -9.77
N VAL A 26 6.60 17.65 -10.70
CA VAL A 26 6.02 18.08 -11.98
C VAL A 26 4.53 17.76 -12.02
N GLN A 27 3.79 18.49 -12.86
CA GLN A 27 2.38 18.15 -13.05
C GLN A 27 2.27 16.88 -13.90
N VAL A 28 1.55 15.90 -13.37
CA VAL A 28 1.31 14.58 -13.99
C VAL A 28 -0.10 14.54 -14.57
N ALA A 29 -0.23 13.97 -15.76
CA ALA A 29 -1.50 13.81 -16.45
C ALA A 29 -2.37 12.69 -15.85
N GLY A 30 -3.69 12.86 -15.82
CA GLY A 30 -4.63 11.90 -15.23
C GLY A 30 -4.59 10.50 -15.84
N LYS A 31 -4.16 10.33 -17.10
CA LYS A 31 -4.01 9.03 -17.76
C LYS A 31 -3.10 8.06 -17.01
N HIS A 32 -2.10 8.56 -16.28
CA HIS A 32 -1.17 7.71 -15.53
C HIS A 32 -1.81 7.04 -14.30
N LEU A 33 -3.05 7.39 -13.94
CA LEU A 33 -3.85 6.66 -12.95
C LEU A 33 -4.65 5.49 -13.55
N LEU A 34 -4.88 5.46 -14.87
CA LEU A 34 -5.86 4.55 -15.48
C LEU A 34 -5.54 3.09 -15.22
N GLU A 35 -4.28 2.70 -15.44
CA GLU A 35 -3.85 1.31 -15.24
C GLU A 35 -3.88 0.92 -13.75
N SER A 36 -3.37 1.80 -12.88
CA SER A 36 -3.44 1.63 -11.42
C SER A 36 -4.86 1.41 -10.90
N LEU A 37 -5.81 2.21 -11.40
CA LEU A 37 -7.21 2.13 -11.02
C LEU A 37 -7.88 0.90 -11.64
N SER A 38 -7.57 0.55 -12.89
CA SER A 38 -8.09 -0.66 -13.55
C SER A 38 -7.74 -1.92 -12.74
N GLN A 39 -6.48 -2.03 -12.30
CA GLN A 39 -5.97 -3.14 -11.48
C GLN A 39 -6.59 -3.22 -10.06
N MET A 40 -7.30 -2.18 -9.61
CA MET A 40 -8.02 -2.16 -8.33
C MET A 40 -9.53 -2.34 -8.46
N ARG A 41 -10.08 -2.61 -9.65
CA ARG A 41 -11.53 -2.79 -9.82
C ARG A 41 -12.09 -3.94 -8.97
N ASN A 42 -11.28 -4.96 -8.69
CA ASN A 42 -11.59 -6.08 -7.78
C ASN A 42 -11.78 -5.65 -6.31
N ARG A 43 -11.21 -4.51 -5.92
CA ARG A 43 -11.41 -3.87 -4.59
C ARG A 43 -12.65 -2.95 -4.53
N GLY A 44 -13.35 -2.79 -5.65
CA GLY A 44 -14.59 -2.03 -5.73
C GLY A 44 -15.71 -2.88 -6.26
N ASN A 45 -16.93 -2.35 -6.23
CA ASN A 45 -18.10 -3.02 -6.83
C ASN A 45 -18.80 -2.14 -7.89
N GLY A 46 -18.16 -1.06 -8.33
CA GLY A 46 -18.68 -0.13 -9.35
C GLY A 46 -19.76 0.80 -8.83
N LYS A 47 -19.85 1.00 -7.51
CA LYS A 47 -20.96 1.72 -6.86
C LYS A 47 -20.60 3.10 -6.34
N GLY A 48 -19.34 3.47 -6.50
CA GLY A 48 -18.82 4.78 -6.18
C GLY A 48 -17.36 4.83 -6.58
N GLY A 49 -17.02 5.82 -7.41
CA GLY A 49 -15.66 6.08 -7.84
C GLY A 49 -15.44 7.56 -7.94
N GLY A 50 -14.22 8.01 -7.69
CA GLY A 50 -13.89 9.42 -7.78
C GLY A 50 -12.40 9.70 -7.76
N ILE A 51 -12.08 10.93 -8.15
CA ILE A 51 -10.73 11.47 -8.16
C ILE A 51 -10.69 12.80 -7.41
N ALA A 52 -9.52 13.14 -6.89
CA ALA A 52 -9.16 14.50 -6.54
C ALA A 52 -7.88 14.90 -7.28
N ALA A 53 -7.81 16.17 -7.68
CA ALA A 53 -6.65 16.78 -8.30
C ALA A 53 -6.35 18.12 -7.62
N VAL A 54 -5.09 18.32 -7.20
CA VAL A 54 -4.63 19.53 -6.51
C VAL A 54 -3.41 20.11 -7.21
N ASP A 55 -3.33 21.43 -7.24
CA ASP A 55 -2.30 22.21 -7.95
C ASP A 55 -2.38 22.00 -9.48
N LEU A 56 -3.50 22.49 -10.02
CA LEU A 56 -3.97 22.32 -11.39
C LEU A 56 -3.23 23.23 -12.37
N ASP A 57 -3.28 22.91 -13.66
CA ASP A 57 -2.83 23.82 -14.73
C ASP A 57 -3.96 24.84 -15.06
N PRO A 58 -3.77 26.15 -14.80
CA PRO A 58 -4.79 27.16 -15.04
C PRO A 58 -5.18 27.28 -16.52
N SER A 59 -4.27 26.96 -17.43
CA SER A 59 -4.52 27.05 -18.88
C SER A 59 -5.58 26.04 -19.34
N GLN A 60 -5.69 24.89 -18.65
CA GLN A 60 -6.68 23.84 -18.96
C GLN A 60 -8.11 24.24 -18.56
N PHE A 61 -8.25 25.22 -17.67
CA PHE A 61 -9.53 25.81 -17.30
C PHE A 61 -9.84 27.10 -18.04
N GLY A 62 -8.90 27.64 -18.83
CA GLY A 62 -9.07 28.92 -19.52
C GLY A 62 -8.97 30.13 -18.59
N VAL A 63 -8.27 29.99 -17.46
CA VAL A 63 -8.08 31.05 -16.45
C VAL A 63 -6.61 31.44 -16.33
N THR A 64 -6.33 32.55 -15.65
CA THR A 64 -4.96 32.94 -15.29
C THR A 64 -4.51 32.21 -14.04
N LYS A 65 -3.18 32.15 -13.81
CA LYS A 65 -2.61 31.66 -12.55
C LYS A 65 -3.21 32.38 -11.32
N ASP A 66 -3.33 33.71 -11.42
CA ASP A 66 -3.93 34.55 -10.37
C ASP A 66 -5.38 34.15 -10.02
N ILE A 67 -6.22 33.86 -11.02
CA ILE A 67 -7.60 33.39 -10.78
C ILE A 67 -7.59 32.02 -10.10
N LEU A 68 -6.76 31.09 -10.57
CA LEU A 68 -6.70 29.74 -9.98
C LEU A 68 -6.21 29.75 -8.52
N GLU A 69 -5.24 30.61 -8.21
CA GLU A 69 -4.63 30.70 -6.87
C GLU A 69 -5.50 31.47 -5.86
N ASN A 70 -6.19 32.52 -6.30
CA ASN A 70 -6.90 33.41 -5.38
C ASN A 70 -8.41 33.15 -5.30
N ASN A 71 -9.03 32.59 -6.35
CA ASN A 71 -10.46 32.29 -6.34
C ASN A 71 -10.73 30.89 -5.78
N TYR A 72 -11.90 30.71 -5.18
CA TYR A 72 -12.41 29.40 -4.84
C TYR A 72 -12.90 28.71 -6.12
N LEU A 73 -12.54 27.44 -6.24
CA LEU A 73 -13.00 26.53 -7.27
C LEU A 73 -14.21 25.79 -6.71
N LEU A 74 -15.41 26.31 -6.99
CA LEU A 74 -16.66 25.69 -6.60
C LEU A 74 -17.14 24.75 -7.72
N ALA A 75 -16.90 23.45 -7.55
CA ALA A 75 -17.38 22.41 -8.46
C ALA A 75 -18.75 21.90 -7.99
N ILE A 76 -19.76 21.96 -8.87
CA ILE A 76 -21.13 21.54 -8.58
C ILE A 76 -21.55 20.43 -9.56
N ALA A 77 -22.04 19.32 -9.02
CA ALA A 77 -22.67 18.25 -9.76
C ALA A 77 -24.17 18.50 -9.90
N TYR A 78 -24.69 18.47 -11.13
CA TYR A 78 -26.10 18.56 -11.47
C TYR A 78 -26.63 17.20 -11.91
N LEU A 79 -27.50 16.60 -11.08
CA LEU A 79 -28.27 15.42 -11.48
C LEU A 79 -29.50 15.82 -12.29
N ASP A 80 -30.08 16.96 -11.91
CA ASP A 80 -31.12 17.65 -12.66
C ASP A 80 -30.61 19.03 -13.06
N ILE A 81 -30.26 19.19 -14.34
CA ILE A 81 -29.74 20.45 -14.88
C ILE A 81 -30.76 21.60 -14.83
N SER A 82 -32.05 21.31 -14.62
CA SER A 82 -33.08 22.36 -14.57
C SER A 82 -32.95 23.28 -13.35
N VAL A 83 -32.31 22.83 -12.27
CA VAL A 83 -32.06 23.64 -11.06
C VAL A 83 -30.85 24.56 -11.17
N ARG A 84 -30.09 24.49 -12.27
CA ARG A 84 -28.87 25.27 -12.44
C ARG A 84 -29.08 26.77 -12.25
N ASN A 85 -30.13 27.33 -12.83
CA ASN A 85 -30.44 28.76 -12.70
C ASN A 85 -30.76 29.16 -11.24
N GLU A 86 -31.37 28.27 -10.45
CA GLU A 86 -31.63 28.52 -9.02
C GLU A 86 -30.31 28.60 -8.25
N ILE A 87 -29.40 27.67 -8.51
CA ILE A 87 -28.07 27.64 -7.89
C ILE A 87 -27.23 28.84 -8.35
N GLU A 88 -27.19 29.15 -9.64
CA GLU A 88 -26.46 30.31 -10.16
C GLU A 88 -26.98 31.62 -9.56
N SER A 89 -28.29 31.76 -9.31
CA SER A 89 -28.85 32.90 -8.58
C SER A 89 -28.29 33.00 -7.14
N ILE A 90 -28.19 31.87 -6.43
CA ILE A 90 -27.55 31.83 -5.11
C ILE A 90 -26.08 32.25 -5.22
N LEU A 91 -25.36 31.78 -6.24
CA LEU A 91 -23.96 32.13 -6.43
C LEU A 91 -23.79 33.63 -6.73
N GLU A 92 -24.60 34.20 -7.61
CA GLU A 92 -24.56 35.63 -7.95
C GLU A 92 -24.88 36.53 -6.75
N GLU A 93 -25.78 36.11 -5.86
CA GLU A 93 -26.10 36.82 -4.62
C GLU A 93 -24.91 36.85 -3.65
N ASN A 94 -24.13 35.78 -3.58
CA ASN A 94 -23.08 35.60 -2.57
C ASN A 94 -21.66 35.94 -3.08
N TYR A 95 -21.42 35.84 -4.39
CA TYR A 95 -20.10 35.91 -4.99
C TYR A 95 -19.99 36.87 -6.17
N PHE A 96 -18.76 37.28 -6.46
CA PHE A 96 -18.33 37.63 -7.81
C PHE A 96 -17.88 36.34 -8.52
N ILE A 97 -18.51 36.02 -9.65
CA ILE A 97 -18.12 34.90 -10.51
C ILE A 97 -17.19 35.46 -11.59
N ASP A 98 -15.90 35.16 -11.52
CA ASP A 98 -14.92 35.65 -12.49
C ASP A 98 -14.80 34.72 -13.70
N HIS A 99 -15.08 33.43 -13.54
CA HIS A 99 -15.06 32.45 -14.62
C HIS A 99 -16.00 31.25 -14.34
N ILE A 100 -16.52 30.66 -15.42
CA ILE A 100 -17.33 29.43 -15.39
C ILE A 100 -16.73 28.46 -16.40
N HIS A 101 -16.45 27.25 -15.95
CA HIS A 101 -15.87 26.18 -16.75
C HIS A 101 -16.79 24.94 -16.72
N GLU A 102 -17.22 24.49 -17.89
CA GLU A 102 -17.99 23.25 -18.05
C GLU A 102 -17.03 22.08 -18.17
N ILE A 103 -17.14 21.07 -17.29
CA ILE A 103 -16.32 19.88 -17.39
C ILE A 103 -16.76 19.09 -18.62
N GLY A 104 -15.81 18.78 -19.51
CA GLY A 104 -16.07 18.00 -20.70
C GLY A 104 -16.56 16.60 -20.37
N ILE A 105 -17.54 16.09 -21.12
CA ILE A 105 -18.01 14.70 -20.99
C ILE A 105 -17.92 13.97 -22.33
N ILE A 106 -17.92 12.65 -22.31
CA ILE A 106 -18.14 11.82 -23.51
C ILE A 106 -19.59 11.91 -23.99
N ASP A 107 -19.82 11.72 -25.28
CA ASP A 107 -21.16 11.91 -25.90
C ASP A 107 -22.17 10.83 -25.48
N ASP A 108 -21.71 9.58 -25.32
CA ASP A 108 -22.53 8.45 -24.87
C ASP A 108 -21.86 7.73 -23.70
N TYR A 109 -22.39 7.93 -22.50
CA TYR A 109 -21.86 7.31 -21.28
C TYR A 109 -21.90 5.78 -21.32
N LYS A 110 -22.80 5.19 -22.13
CA LYS A 110 -22.92 3.73 -22.29
C LYS A 110 -21.80 3.12 -23.13
N SER A 111 -20.94 3.95 -23.72
CA SER A 111 -19.71 3.47 -24.36
C SER A 111 -18.67 2.99 -23.35
N ILE A 112 -18.79 3.37 -22.07
CA ILE A 112 -17.99 2.83 -20.97
C ILE A 112 -18.67 1.56 -20.47
N GLU A 113 -17.97 0.44 -20.55
CA GLU A 113 -18.48 -0.86 -20.12
C GLU A 113 -18.74 -0.89 -18.60
N GLY A 114 -19.93 -1.38 -18.20
CA GLY A 114 -20.34 -1.50 -16.80
C GLY A 114 -20.94 -0.23 -16.18
N LEU A 115 -21.02 0.88 -16.92
CA LEU A 115 -21.59 2.14 -16.43
C LEU A 115 -23.11 2.22 -16.66
N ASP A 116 -23.89 1.78 -15.67
CA ASP A 116 -25.36 1.72 -15.77
C ASP A 116 -26.07 3.05 -15.50
N VAL A 117 -25.47 3.91 -14.67
CA VAL A 117 -26.05 5.17 -14.20
C VAL A 117 -25.39 6.32 -14.95
N ARG A 118 -26.19 7.22 -15.55
CA ARG A 118 -25.65 8.43 -16.19
C ARG A 118 -24.97 9.29 -15.11
N PRO A 119 -23.67 9.60 -15.24
CA PRO A 119 -23.00 10.49 -14.29
C PRO A 119 -23.55 11.93 -14.38
N PRO A 120 -23.45 12.72 -13.29
CA PRO A 120 -23.95 14.09 -13.28
C PRO A 120 -23.13 15.00 -14.20
N ASP A 121 -23.78 16.04 -14.72
CA ASP A 121 -23.09 17.15 -15.38
C ASP A 121 -22.33 17.95 -14.31
N ALA A 122 -21.08 18.34 -14.56
CA ALA A 122 -20.25 19.03 -13.58
C ALA A 122 -19.80 20.41 -14.10
N VAL A 123 -19.99 21.44 -13.28
CA VAL A 123 -19.63 22.83 -13.62
C VAL A 123 -18.76 23.40 -12.52
N VAL A 124 -17.68 24.07 -12.91
CA VAL A 124 -16.73 24.73 -12.03
C VAL A 124 -16.92 26.24 -12.11
N TYR A 125 -17.16 26.87 -10.96
CA TYR A 125 -17.27 28.31 -10.83
C TYR A 125 -16.05 28.84 -10.08
N PHE A 126 -15.33 29.79 -10.68
CA PHE A 126 -14.24 30.51 -10.03
C PHE A 126 -14.80 31.74 -9.34
N VAL A 127 -14.93 31.70 -8.01
CA VAL A 127 -15.70 32.66 -7.24
C VAL A 127 -14.88 33.37 -6.16
N ARG A 128 -15.25 34.62 -5.87
CA ARG A 128 -14.77 35.39 -4.72
C ARG A 128 -15.96 35.90 -3.91
N PRO A 129 -15.97 35.73 -2.57
CA PRO A 129 -17.03 36.27 -1.73
C PRO A 129 -17.22 37.77 -1.93
N ARG A 130 -18.47 38.24 -1.89
CA ARG A 130 -18.74 39.69 -1.90
C ARG A 130 -18.33 40.31 -0.58
N GLU A 131 -17.64 41.44 -0.61
CA GLU A 131 -17.23 42.20 0.58
C GLU A 131 -18.38 42.48 1.55
N THR A 132 -19.58 42.78 1.04
CA THR A 132 -20.77 43.03 1.84
C THR A 132 -21.23 41.81 2.63
N MET A 133 -21.02 40.60 2.09
CA MET A 133 -21.38 39.36 2.73
C MET A 133 -20.36 38.98 3.81
N LEU A 134 -19.06 39.17 3.53
CA LEU A 134 -18.00 39.00 4.52
C LEU A 134 -18.17 39.95 5.71
N ALA A 135 -18.54 41.21 5.44
CA ALA A 135 -18.82 42.22 6.47
C ALA A 135 -20.07 41.90 7.32
N GLU A 136 -21.01 41.10 6.81
CA GLU A 136 -22.14 40.60 7.58
C GLU A 136 -21.73 39.41 8.44
N LEU A 137 -21.02 38.44 7.87
CA LEU A 137 -20.50 37.28 8.60
C LEU A 137 -19.61 37.72 9.78
N SER A 138 -18.75 38.72 9.58
CA SER A 138 -17.83 39.24 10.61
C SER A 138 -18.53 39.83 11.83
N LYS A 139 -19.84 40.11 11.76
CA LYS A 139 -20.63 40.58 12.92
C LYS A 139 -21.01 39.45 13.87
N SER A 140 -20.99 38.20 13.40
CA SER A 140 -21.54 37.05 14.10
C SER A 140 -20.56 35.89 14.26
N PHE A 141 -19.57 35.77 13.36
CA PHE A 141 -18.57 34.72 13.40
C PHE A 141 -17.33 35.15 14.20
N LEU A 142 -16.92 34.27 15.11
CA LEU A 142 -15.62 34.30 15.76
C LEU A 142 -15.06 32.87 15.73
N PRO A 143 -13.84 32.65 15.24
CA PRO A 143 -13.24 31.32 15.25
C PRO A 143 -13.15 30.75 16.66
N PRO A 144 -13.33 29.42 16.82
CA PRO A 144 -13.23 28.76 18.12
C PRO A 144 -11.89 28.95 18.84
N HIS A 145 -10.79 29.15 18.10
CA HIS A 145 -9.47 29.40 18.69
C HIS A 145 -9.33 30.78 19.35
N GLY A 146 -10.35 31.65 19.26
CA GLY A 146 -10.44 32.89 20.04
C GLY A 146 -9.51 34.02 19.56
N VAL A 147 -8.88 33.88 18.40
CA VAL A 147 -8.09 34.93 17.74
C VAL A 147 -8.96 35.55 16.64
N PRO A 148 -8.89 36.88 16.38
CA PRO A 148 -9.58 37.49 15.26
C PRO A 148 -9.22 36.78 13.95
N PRO A 149 -10.21 36.40 13.13
CA PRO A 149 -9.95 35.69 11.89
C PRO A 149 -9.20 36.59 10.91
N THR A 150 -8.28 35.98 10.18
CA THR A 150 -7.71 36.54 8.95
C THR A 150 -8.79 36.70 7.88
N GLU A 151 -8.51 37.51 6.86
CA GLU A 151 -9.41 37.65 5.71
C GLU A 151 -9.68 36.30 5.03
N ARG A 152 -8.65 35.47 4.90
CA ARG A 152 -8.79 34.12 4.32
C ARG A 152 -9.67 33.22 5.18
N GLU A 153 -9.51 33.19 6.49
CA GLU A 153 -10.37 32.38 7.39
C GLU A 153 -11.83 32.83 7.33
N MET A 154 -12.08 34.14 7.21
CA MET A 154 -13.43 34.68 7.00
C MET A 154 -14.05 34.22 5.69
N GLU A 155 -13.29 34.27 4.60
CA GLU A 155 -13.76 33.81 3.29
C GLU A 155 -13.96 32.30 3.26
N ASP A 156 -13.03 31.54 3.82
CA ASP A 156 -13.05 30.08 3.90
C ASP A 156 -14.34 29.63 4.62
N GLU A 157 -14.64 30.25 5.77
CA GLU A 157 -15.87 29.99 6.52
C GLU A 157 -17.12 30.38 5.73
N PHE A 158 -17.11 31.54 5.06
CA PHE A 158 -18.24 31.96 4.24
C PHE A 158 -18.53 30.96 3.12
N VAL A 159 -17.49 30.51 2.40
CA VAL A 159 -17.61 29.53 1.32
C VAL A 159 -18.13 28.19 1.84
N PHE A 160 -17.64 27.74 2.99
CA PHE A 160 -18.15 26.53 3.64
C PHE A 160 -19.65 26.63 3.95
N GLN A 161 -20.10 27.73 4.56
CA GLN A 161 -21.52 27.93 4.92
C GLN A 161 -22.45 27.99 3.70
N VAL A 162 -22.05 28.69 2.62
CA VAL A 162 -22.86 28.73 1.40
C VAL A 162 -22.91 27.35 0.72
N SER A 163 -21.79 26.64 0.67
CA SER A 163 -21.73 25.30 0.08
C SER A 163 -22.58 24.29 0.87
N PHE A 164 -22.52 24.37 2.21
CA PHE A 164 -23.38 23.59 3.10
C PHE A 164 -24.87 23.90 2.89
N LYS A 165 -25.23 25.19 2.71
CA LYS A 165 -26.60 25.60 2.40
C LYS A 165 -27.07 25.02 1.06
N ILE A 166 -26.25 25.07 0.02
CA ILE A 166 -26.56 24.47 -1.28
C ILE A 166 -26.82 22.96 -1.11
N ASN A 167 -25.94 22.24 -0.40
CA ASN A 167 -26.15 20.81 -0.16
C ASN A 167 -27.42 20.54 0.67
N THR A 168 -27.70 21.33 1.70
CA THR A 168 -28.92 21.17 2.51
C THR A 168 -30.18 21.34 1.66
N GLU A 169 -30.18 22.29 0.73
CA GLU A 169 -31.35 22.60 -0.09
C GLU A 169 -31.52 21.69 -1.32
N PHE A 170 -30.43 21.37 -2.02
CA PHE A 170 -30.46 20.66 -3.31
C PHE A 170 -30.03 19.19 -3.23
N TYR A 171 -29.35 18.77 -2.17
CA TYR A 171 -28.97 17.36 -1.95
C TYR A 171 -29.88 16.67 -0.94
N ALA A 172 -30.00 17.26 0.25
CA ALA A 172 -30.75 16.70 1.39
C ALA A 172 -32.16 17.31 1.56
N GLY A 173 -32.58 18.17 0.63
CA GLY A 173 -33.85 18.90 0.72
C GLY A 173 -35.09 18.05 0.42
N GLU A 174 -36.28 18.64 0.66
CA GLU A 174 -37.57 17.97 0.46
C GLU A 174 -37.87 17.57 -1.00
N ARG A 175 -37.20 18.21 -1.97
CA ARG A 175 -37.34 17.92 -3.41
C ARG A 175 -36.54 16.67 -3.84
N GLY A 176 -35.83 16.03 -2.92
CA GLY A 176 -34.87 14.96 -3.23
C GLY A 176 -33.55 15.51 -3.75
N THR A 177 -32.71 14.61 -4.25
CA THR A 177 -31.33 14.92 -4.64
C THR A 177 -31.26 15.41 -6.09
N LEU A 178 -31.03 16.71 -6.27
CA LEU A 178 -31.06 17.42 -7.55
C LEU A 178 -29.66 17.90 -7.97
N ALA A 179 -28.87 18.39 -7.02
CA ALA A 179 -27.50 18.85 -7.22
C ALA A 179 -26.73 18.83 -5.89
N PHE A 180 -25.39 18.83 -5.96
CA PHE A 180 -24.55 18.91 -4.77
C PHE A 180 -23.16 19.47 -5.11
N VAL A 181 -22.51 20.06 -4.11
CA VAL A 181 -21.14 20.56 -4.19
C VAL A 181 -20.15 19.40 -4.11
N LEU A 182 -19.27 19.31 -5.10
CA LEU A 182 -18.20 18.30 -5.20
C LEU A 182 -16.91 18.75 -4.51
N SER A 183 -16.49 19.99 -4.77
CA SER A 183 -15.34 20.68 -4.18
C SER A 183 -15.63 22.16 -4.06
N HIS A 184 -15.06 22.82 -3.04
CA HIS A 184 -15.23 24.26 -2.77
C HIS A 184 -13.97 24.94 -2.24
N GLY A 185 -12.81 24.30 -2.40
CA GLY A 185 -11.51 24.84 -1.99
C GLY A 185 -10.87 25.69 -3.09
N ARG A 186 -9.64 26.15 -2.85
CA ARG A 186 -8.81 26.79 -3.89
C ARG A 186 -7.90 25.77 -4.55
N ASN A 187 -7.74 25.84 -5.88
CA ASN A 187 -6.82 25.00 -6.63
C ASN A 187 -6.95 23.48 -6.33
N LEU A 188 -8.20 23.03 -6.10
CA LEU A 188 -8.57 21.66 -5.74
C LEU A 188 -9.87 21.30 -6.46
N LEU A 189 -9.84 20.21 -7.23
CA LEU A 189 -10.98 19.67 -7.96
C LEU A 189 -11.31 18.26 -7.45
N VAL A 190 -12.58 18.00 -7.18
CA VAL A 190 -13.11 16.64 -6.96
C VAL A 190 -14.15 16.33 -8.02
N LEU A 191 -14.05 15.13 -8.61
CA LEU A 191 -15.07 14.58 -9.51
C LEU A 191 -15.38 13.15 -9.07
N LYS A 192 -16.67 12.82 -8.96
CA LYS A 192 -17.10 11.50 -8.48
C LYS A 192 -18.46 11.10 -9.02
N MET A 193 -18.67 9.80 -9.18
CA MET A 193 -19.90 9.24 -9.74
C MET A 193 -20.18 7.80 -9.25
N VAL A 194 -21.33 7.25 -9.65
CA VAL A 194 -21.59 5.81 -9.54
C VAL A 194 -20.88 5.11 -10.69
N GLY A 195 -19.82 4.37 -10.38
CA GLY A 195 -18.92 3.73 -11.33
C GLY A 195 -17.58 3.48 -10.63
N TYR A 196 -16.53 3.22 -11.42
CA TYR A 196 -15.14 3.17 -10.93
C TYR A 196 -14.43 4.51 -11.16
N ALA A 197 -13.35 4.79 -10.42
CA ALA A 197 -12.57 6.02 -10.59
C ALA A 197 -11.88 6.15 -11.97
N ASP A 198 -11.52 5.04 -12.62
CA ASP A 198 -11.02 5.10 -14.00
C ASP A 198 -12.14 5.41 -15.00
N ASP A 199 -13.39 5.05 -14.69
CA ASP A 199 -14.55 5.52 -15.45
C ASP A 199 -14.71 7.04 -15.30
N VAL A 200 -14.39 7.64 -14.13
CA VAL A 200 -14.46 9.09 -13.91
C VAL A 200 -13.47 9.81 -14.83
N ILE A 201 -12.24 9.29 -14.94
CA ILE A 201 -11.23 9.82 -15.86
C ILE A 201 -11.74 9.78 -17.30
N ARG A 202 -12.24 8.64 -17.76
CA ARG A 202 -12.75 8.46 -19.14
C ARG A 202 -13.99 9.30 -19.42
N TYR A 203 -14.95 9.30 -18.49
CA TYR A 203 -16.22 9.98 -18.68
C TYR A 203 -16.03 11.50 -18.75
N TYR A 204 -15.24 12.08 -17.84
CA TYR A 204 -14.98 13.51 -17.77
C TYR A 204 -13.75 13.97 -18.58
N LYS A 205 -13.19 13.10 -19.44
CA LYS A 205 -12.07 13.40 -20.34
C LYS A 205 -10.84 13.98 -19.61
N LEU A 206 -10.46 13.36 -18.49
CA LEU A 206 -9.40 13.85 -17.60
C LEU A 206 -8.02 13.28 -17.93
N GLU A 207 -7.89 12.47 -18.98
CA GLU A 207 -6.64 11.79 -19.36
C GLU A 207 -5.46 12.76 -19.50
N ASP A 208 -5.71 13.94 -20.06
CA ASP A 208 -4.70 14.98 -20.26
C ASP A 208 -4.75 16.09 -19.20
N LEU A 209 -5.69 16.06 -18.25
CA LEU A 209 -5.72 17.02 -17.13
C LEU A 209 -4.46 16.83 -16.28
N LYS A 210 -3.77 17.91 -15.97
CA LYS A 210 -2.50 17.90 -15.24
C LYS A 210 -2.66 18.48 -13.83
N ALA A 211 -2.03 17.82 -12.87
CA ALA A 211 -1.98 18.25 -11.47
C ALA A 211 -0.70 17.74 -10.79
N HIS A 212 -0.23 18.41 -9.73
CA HIS A 212 0.90 17.90 -8.94
C HIS A 212 0.49 16.76 -8.01
N ILE A 213 -0.77 16.76 -7.55
CA ILE A 213 -1.27 15.75 -6.61
C ILE A 213 -2.55 15.15 -7.15
N TRP A 214 -2.61 13.83 -7.10
CA TRP A 214 -3.77 13.05 -7.49
C TRP A 214 -4.20 12.10 -6.37
N ILE A 215 -5.51 11.86 -6.28
CA ILE A 215 -6.11 10.75 -5.55
C ILE A 215 -7.11 10.06 -6.48
N GLY A 216 -7.14 8.73 -6.47
CA GLY A 216 -8.21 7.92 -7.05
C GLY A 216 -8.74 6.88 -6.06
N HIS A 217 -10.05 6.64 -6.07
CA HIS A 217 -10.73 5.77 -5.11
C HIS A 217 -11.85 4.95 -5.73
N HIS A 218 -11.84 3.64 -5.48
CA HIS A 218 -12.99 2.76 -5.73
C HIS A 218 -13.66 2.38 -4.41
N ARG A 219 -14.95 2.67 -4.30
CA ARG A 219 -15.74 2.41 -3.11
C ARG A 219 -16.37 1.02 -3.13
N TYR A 220 -16.28 0.33 -2.00
CA TYR A 220 -17.06 -0.88 -1.71
C TYR A 220 -17.99 -0.64 -0.51
N PRO A 221 -19.27 -0.26 -0.70
CA PRO A 221 -20.22 -0.16 0.41
C PRO A 221 -20.47 -1.51 1.08
N THR A 222 -20.06 -1.64 2.34
CA THR A 222 -20.40 -2.76 3.23
C THR A 222 -21.78 -2.59 3.88
N LYS A 223 -22.25 -1.34 4.02
CA LYS A 223 -23.53 -0.96 4.60
C LYS A 223 -24.23 0.07 3.70
N GLY A 224 -25.53 -0.12 3.44
CA GLY A 224 -26.40 0.88 2.79
C GLY A 224 -26.85 0.54 1.36
N LYS A 225 -28.06 1.01 1.00
CA LYS A 225 -28.66 0.92 -0.34
C LYS A 225 -28.32 2.13 -1.24
N VAL A 226 -27.43 3.02 -0.79
CA VAL A 226 -27.18 4.31 -1.45
C VAL A 226 -26.31 4.10 -2.68
N TRP A 227 -26.97 3.95 -3.84
CA TRP A 227 -26.37 3.91 -5.17
C TRP A 227 -26.47 5.29 -5.84
N HIS A 228 -25.96 6.33 -5.18
CA HIS A 228 -26.05 7.72 -5.64
C HIS A 228 -24.66 8.37 -5.67
N PRO A 229 -24.32 9.18 -6.68
CA PRO A 229 -22.96 9.75 -6.86
C PRO A 229 -22.48 10.59 -5.67
N GLY A 230 -23.38 11.23 -4.93
CA GLY A 230 -23.04 11.96 -3.69
C GLY A 230 -22.35 11.10 -2.62
N GLY A 231 -22.68 9.80 -2.55
CA GLY A 231 -22.06 8.85 -1.61
C GLY A 231 -20.75 8.23 -2.09
N ALA A 232 -20.27 8.58 -3.30
CA ALA A 232 -18.94 8.22 -3.76
C ALA A 232 -17.89 9.09 -3.05
N HIS A 233 -16.64 8.62 -3.01
CA HIS A 233 -15.51 9.38 -2.45
C HIS A 233 -14.66 9.90 -3.61
N PRO A 234 -13.84 10.96 -3.44
CA PRO A 234 -13.49 11.68 -2.20
C PRO A 234 -14.60 12.54 -1.56
N PHE A 235 -14.40 12.91 -0.29
CA PHE A 235 -15.14 13.97 0.41
C PHE A 235 -14.21 15.12 0.77
N ILE A 236 -14.77 16.32 0.95
CA ILE A 236 -14.02 17.53 1.21
C ILE A 236 -14.31 18.08 2.60
N GLY A 237 -13.30 18.67 3.23
CA GLY A 237 -13.48 19.58 4.35
C GLY A 237 -13.76 20.99 3.82
N LEU A 238 -12.69 21.74 3.56
CA LEU A 238 -12.71 22.89 2.65
C LEU A 238 -11.58 22.82 1.63
N ASN A 239 -10.35 22.82 2.14
CA ASN A 239 -9.13 22.86 1.35
C ASN A 239 -8.45 21.48 1.24
N GLU A 240 -9.10 20.44 1.74
CA GLU A 240 -8.65 19.05 1.66
C GLU A 240 -9.72 18.14 1.07
N ALA A 241 -9.27 17.18 0.26
CA ALA A 241 -10.05 16.05 -0.23
C ALA A 241 -9.52 14.78 0.43
N LEU A 242 -10.39 14.06 1.14
CA LEU A 242 -10.10 12.86 1.90
C LEU A 242 -10.78 11.65 1.27
N VAL A 243 -10.01 10.58 1.12
CA VAL A 243 -10.53 9.24 0.86
C VAL A 243 -10.21 8.31 2.01
N HIS A 244 -11.07 7.32 2.17
CA HIS A 244 -11.04 6.35 3.26
C HIS A 244 -11.18 4.94 2.67
N ASN A 245 -10.24 4.08 3.02
CA ASN A 245 -10.36 2.63 2.85
C ASN A 245 -10.71 2.01 4.19
N GLY A 246 -11.98 1.70 4.45
CA GLY A 246 -12.40 1.25 5.76
C GLY A 246 -13.88 1.32 6.07
N ASP A 247 -14.22 1.02 7.33
CA ASP A 247 -15.57 1.08 7.91
C ASP A 247 -15.42 1.39 9.41
N PHE A 248 -16.01 2.49 9.88
CA PHE A 248 -15.88 2.91 11.28
C PHE A 248 -16.70 2.02 12.20
N ALA A 249 -16.08 1.60 13.30
CA ALA A 249 -16.80 0.94 14.40
C ALA A 249 -17.64 1.94 15.23
N ASN A 250 -17.26 3.22 15.22
CA ASN A 250 -17.81 4.27 16.07
C ASN A 250 -18.48 5.43 15.32
N TYR A 251 -18.95 5.23 14.08
CA TYR A 251 -19.55 6.26 13.21
C TYR A 251 -20.53 7.22 13.93
N GLU A 252 -21.52 6.68 14.65
CA GLU A 252 -22.54 7.48 15.35
C GLU A 252 -21.93 8.38 16.43
N ALA A 253 -20.91 7.90 17.16
CA ALA A 253 -20.25 8.69 18.18
C ALA A 253 -19.48 9.89 17.58
N VAL A 254 -18.88 9.70 16.40
CA VAL A 254 -18.21 10.78 15.67
C VAL A 254 -19.24 11.77 15.10
N CYS A 255 -20.42 11.30 14.67
CA CYS A 255 -21.53 12.18 14.30
C CYS A 255 -21.98 13.04 15.49
N ASP A 256 -22.28 12.43 16.64
CA ASP A 256 -22.66 13.16 17.87
C ASP A 256 -21.59 14.19 18.27
N TYR A 257 -20.30 13.85 18.08
CA TYR A 257 -19.18 14.74 18.35
C TYR A 257 -19.19 16.00 17.45
N LEU A 258 -19.50 15.83 16.16
CA LEU A 258 -19.64 16.93 15.19
C LEU A 258 -20.91 17.75 15.44
N GLU A 259 -22.03 17.12 15.76
CA GLU A 259 -23.30 17.81 16.03
C GLU A 259 -23.19 18.75 17.24
N GLN A 260 -22.47 18.33 18.28
CA GLN A 260 -22.14 19.18 19.44
C GLN A 260 -21.36 20.45 19.06
N ARG A 261 -20.79 20.48 17.86
CA ARG A 261 -20.01 21.59 17.28
C ARG A 261 -20.72 22.24 16.10
N ASN A 262 -22.01 21.96 15.92
CA ASN A 262 -22.87 22.44 14.83
C ASN A 262 -22.42 22.03 13.42
N LEU A 263 -21.75 20.89 13.29
CA LEU A 263 -21.44 20.27 12.01
C LEU A 263 -22.35 19.05 11.84
N PHE A 264 -23.11 19.01 10.74
CA PHE A 264 -24.14 17.99 10.51
C PHE A 264 -23.85 17.25 9.20
N PRO A 265 -23.33 16.02 9.25
CA PRO A 265 -23.11 15.20 8.05
C PRO A 265 -24.39 14.99 7.24
N LEU A 266 -24.32 15.13 5.91
CA LEU A 266 -25.46 15.06 5.00
C LEU A 266 -25.45 13.80 4.11
N PHE A 267 -24.27 13.27 3.79
CA PHE A 267 -24.09 12.19 2.83
C PHE A 267 -24.05 10.81 3.48
N GLN A 268 -24.05 10.74 4.81
CA GLN A 268 -24.16 9.50 5.61
C GLN A 268 -23.01 8.52 5.32
N THR A 269 -21.78 9.02 5.33
CA THR A 269 -20.58 8.20 5.14
C THR A 269 -19.52 8.55 6.18
N ASP A 270 -18.79 7.54 6.63
CA ASP A 270 -17.65 7.71 7.54
C ASP A 270 -16.60 8.67 6.97
N THR A 271 -16.48 8.70 5.64
CA THR A 271 -15.50 9.53 4.93
C THR A 271 -15.86 11.01 4.96
N GLU A 272 -17.15 11.34 4.83
CA GLU A 272 -17.62 12.72 5.03
C GLU A 272 -17.31 13.18 6.46
N VAL A 273 -17.70 12.36 7.44
CA VAL A 273 -17.47 12.63 8.86
C VAL A 273 -15.97 12.84 9.14
N SER A 274 -15.12 12.00 8.57
CA SER A 274 -13.65 12.13 8.68
C SER A 274 -13.12 13.45 8.11
N ALA A 275 -13.60 13.84 6.93
CA ALA A 275 -13.20 15.09 6.29
C ALA A 275 -13.63 16.30 7.13
N GLN A 276 -14.83 16.25 7.72
CA GLN A 276 -15.34 17.29 8.62
C GLN A 276 -14.55 17.36 9.94
N VAL A 277 -14.18 16.23 10.55
CA VAL A 277 -13.32 16.22 11.75
C VAL A 277 -11.94 16.80 11.44
N PHE A 278 -11.34 16.43 10.30
CA PHE A 278 -10.06 16.98 9.88
C PHE A 278 -10.14 18.51 9.68
N ASP A 279 -11.14 19.00 8.93
CA ASP A 279 -11.37 20.44 8.72
C ASP A 279 -11.62 21.20 10.03
N LEU A 280 -12.44 20.63 10.92
CA LEU A 280 -12.72 21.19 12.23
C LEU A 280 -11.43 21.37 13.04
N HIS A 281 -10.59 20.34 13.13
CA HIS A 281 -9.35 20.41 13.92
C HIS A 281 -8.29 21.29 13.26
N HIS A 282 -8.16 21.24 11.93
CA HIS A 282 -7.14 21.98 11.20
C HIS A 282 -7.54 23.45 10.99
N ARG A 283 -8.66 23.71 10.28
CA ARG A 283 -9.09 25.05 9.89
C ARG A 283 -9.77 25.81 11.04
N LEU A 284 -10.74 25.20 11.71
CA LEU A 284 -11.54 25.92 12.73
C LEU A 284 -10.82 26.02 14.08
N TYR A 285 -10.11 24.99 14.50
CA TYR A 285 -9.36 25.01 15.76
C TYR A 285 -7.91 25.50 15.58
N GLY A 286 -7.39 25.51 14.35
CA GLY A 286 -6.04 26.01 14.07
C GLY A 286 -4.94 25.11 14.63
N TYR A 287 -5.20 23.81 14.79
CA TYR A 287 -4.18 22.90 15.30
C TYR A 287 -3.07 22.66 14.26
N PRO A 288 -1.80 22.61 14.69
CA PRO A 288 -0.72 22.09 13.86
C PRO A 288 -1.07 20.68 13.37
N LEU A 289 -0.63 20.35 12.15
CA LEU A 289 -0.98 19.08 11.50
C LEU A 289 -0.62 17.85 12.35
N GLU A 290 0.49 17.88 13.11
CA GLU A 290 0.85 16.82 14.05
C GLU A 290 -0.29 16.52 15.05
N LEU A 291 -0.90 17.57 15.62
CA LEU A 291 -1.98 17.44 16.60
C LEU A 291 -3.32 17.07 15.95
N VAL A 292 -3.54 17.47 14.69
CA VAL A 292 -4.67 16.99 13.89
C VAL A 292 -4.54 15.48 13.67
N ILE A 293 -3.36 15.00 13.27
CA ILE A 293 -3.09 13.57 13.09
C ILE A 293 -3.25 12.84 14.43
N GLU A 294 -2.71 13.36 15.53
CA GLU A 294 -2.88 12.78 16.88
C GLU A 294 -4.35 12.71 17.31
N SER A 295 -5.17 13.70 16.95
CA SER A 295 -6.60 13.66 17.26
C SER A 295 -7.38 12.61 16.46
N LEU A 296 -6.85 12.14 15.32
CA LEU A 296 -7.48 11.12 14.47
C LEU A 296 -6.92 9.72 14.74
N ALA A 297 -5.60 9.58 14.78
CA ALA A 297 -4.85 8.38 15.11
C ALA A 297 -4.05 8.62 16.41
N PRO A 298 -4.69 8.46 17.58
CA PRO A 298 -4.06 8.72 18.87
C PRO A 298 -2.92 7.74 19.14
N THR A 299 -1.83 8.26 19.71
CA THR A 299 -0.68 7.44 20.16
C THR A 299 -1.01 6.84 21.52
N THR A 300 -1.14 5.51 21.61
CA THR A 300 -1.65 4.84 22.82
C THR A 300 -0.61 3.95 23.51
N GLU A 301 -0.94 3.52 24.74
CA GLU A 301 -0.23 2.46 25.47
C GLU A 301 1.30 2.66 25.53
N ARG A 302 2.07 1.64 25.11
CA ARG A 302 3.54 1.65 25.14
C ARG A 302 4.10 2.81 24.34
N ASP A 303 3.58 3.06 23.14
CA ASP A 303 4.03 4.15 22.28
C ASP A 303 3.90 5.51 22.98
N PHE A 304 2.78 5.74 23.64
CA PHE A 304 2.59 6.97 24.41
C PHE A 304 3.65 7.13 25.50
N ILE A 305 4.02 6.05 26.19
CA ILE A 305 5.03 6.09 27.26
C ILE A 305 6.43 6.38 26.71
N LEU A 306 6.75 5.92 25.50
CA LEU A 306 8.04 6.11 24.85
C LEU A 306 8.22 7.53 24.25
N LEU A 307 7.14 8.28 24.06
CA LEU A 307 7.21 9.66 23.60
C LEU A 307 7.96 10.56 24.60
N PRO A 308 8.60 11.66 24.14
CA PRO A 308 9.11 12.71 25.02
C PRO A 308 8.03 13.28 25.95
N LYS A 309 8.40 13.63 27.19
CA LYS A 309 7.44 14.12 28.22
C LYS A 309 6.62 15.35 27.79
N GLU A 310 7.20 16.22 26.98
CA GLU A 310 6.49 17.38 26.43
C GLU A 310 5.37 16.97 25.46
N LYS A 311 5.62 15.98 24.59
CA LYS A 311 4.59 15.43 23.70
C LYS A 311 3.51 14.70 24.50
N GLN A 312 3.89 13.92 25.52
CA GLN A 312 2.91 13.24 26.39
C GLN A 312 1.89 14.21 26.99
N GLU A 313 2.33 15.37 27.49
CA GLU A 313 1.44 16.38 28.08
C GLU A 313 0.43 16.91 27.06
N VAL A 314 0.91 17.33 25.87
CA VAL A 314 0.04 17.89 24.83
C VAL A 314 -0.90 16.82 24.25
N TYR A 315 -0.37 15.62 23.97
CA TYR A 315 -1.16 14.52 23.41
C TYR A 315 -2.23 14.07 24.40
N HIS A 316 -1.93 14.02 25.70
CA HIS A 316 -2.93 13.71 26.71
C HIS A 316 -4.11 14.69 26.68
N GLN A 317 -3.84 15.99 26.50
CA GLN A 317 -4.89 17.01 26.38
C GLN A 317 -5.71 16.85 25.09
N ILE A 318 -5.04 16.59 23.96
CA ILE A 318 -5.70 16.33 22.67
C ILE A 318 -6.58 15.08 22.77
N GLN A 319 -6.04 13.95 23.21
CA GLN A 319 -6.78 12.70 23.38
C GLN A 319 -7.98 12.89 24.32
N THR A 320 -7.78 13.49 25.50
CA THR A 320 -8.87 13.71 26.48
C THR A 320 -10.02 14.53 25.89
N THR A 321 -9.71 15.47 24.98
CA THR A 321 -10.70 16.38 24.38
C THR A 321 -11.39 15.77 23.15
N HIS A 322 -10.64 15.01 22.34
CA HIS A 322 -11.05 14.62 20.99
C HIS A 322 -11.29 13.12 20.80
N ILE A 323 -11.05 12.25 21.79
CA ILE A 323 -11.15 10.79 21.62
C ILE A 323 -12.52 10.32 21.08
N HIS A 324 -13.60 11.02 21.42
CA HIS A 324 -14.95 10.69 20.92
C HIS A 324 -15.15 11.05 19.44
N GLY A 325 -14.34 11.95 18.90
CA GLY A 325 -14.27 12.28 17.48
C GLY A 325 -13.18 11.51 16.72
N SER A 326 -12.33 10.74 17.41
CA SER A 326 -11.29 9.93 16.78
C SER A 326 -11.91 8.71 16.10
N PRO A 327 -11.59 8.45 14.81
CA PRO A 327 -11.98 7.22 14.11
C PRO A 327 -11.52 5.94 14.81
N ASP A 328 -12.43 4.96 14.95
CA ASP A 328 -12.15 3.62 15.45
C ASP A 328 -12.60 2.54 14.46
N GLY A 329 -12.02 1.35 14.53
CA GLY A 329 -12.18 0.28 13.56
C GLY A 329 -11.21 0.37 12.38
N PRO A 330 -11.43 -0.40 11.31
CA PRO A 330 -10.47 -0.50 10.22
C PRO A 330 -10.54 0.70 9.27
N TRP A 331 -9.48 1.50 9.17
CA TRP A 331 -9.42 2.64 8.27
C TRP A 331 -8.00 2.99 7.79
N PHE A 332 -7.90 3.50 6.57
CA PHE A 332 -6.70 4.15 6.05
C PHE A 332 -7.11 5.41 5.30
N PHE A 333 -6.49 6.54 5.62
CA PHE A 333 -6.77 7.82 4.98
C PHE A 333 -5.69 8.22 4.00
N ILE A 334 -6.12 8.73 2.85
CA ILE A 334 -5.30 9.53 1.94
C ILE A 334 -5.98 10.88 1.78
N ILE A 335 -5.23 11.95 2.03
CA ILE A 335 -5.74 13.32 2.04
C ILE A 335 -4.89 14.18 1.10
N ALA A 336 -5.52 14.79 0.10
CA ALA A 336 -4.89 15.81 -0.74
C ALA A 336 -5.33 17.18 -0.24
N GLN A 337 -4.39 18.09 0.00
CA GLN A 337 -4.66 19.40 0.58
C GLN A 337 -4.00 20.51 -0.23
N SER A 338 -4.73 21.61 -0.42
CA SER A 338 -4.28 22.81 -1.11
C SER A 338 -4.12 23.96 -0.10
N LEU A 339 -2.88 24.35 0.18
CA LEU A 339 -2.55 25.46 1.09
C LEU A 339 -1.83 26.57 0.32
N PRO A 340 -1.85 27.83 0.81
CA PRO A 340 -1.20 28.94 0.10
C PRO A 340 0.30 28.74 -0.14
N GLU A 341 0.98 28.03 0.77
CA GLU A 341 2.44 27.83 0.71
C GLU A 341 2.84 26.40 0.29
N ALA A 342 1.88 25.48 0.16
CA ALA A 342 2.17 24.08 -0.13
C ALA A 342 0.93 23.33 -0.64
N SER A 343 1.16 22.36 -1.52
CA SER A 343 0.19 21.30 -1.83
C SER A 343 0.65 20.04 -1.10
N ARG A 344 -0.24 19.32 -0.42
CA ARG A 344 0.14 18.14 0.38
C ARG A 344 -0.64 16.90 0.00
N LEU A 345 0.04 15.76 0.02
CA LEU A 345 -0.57 14.44 0.11
C LEU A 345 -0.22 13.86 1.48
N ILE A 346 -1.20 13.38 2.23
CA ILE A 346 -1.03 12.85 3.58
C ILE A 346 -1.61 11.45 3.62
N GLY A 347 -0.84 10.48 4.11
CA GLY A 347 -1.35 9.15 4.45
C GLY A 347 -1.38 8.96 5.97
N ILE A 348 -2.48 8.44 6.51
CA ILE A 348 -2.63 8.16 7.96
C ILE A 348 -3.15 6.74 8.12
N THR A 349 -2.41 5.92 8.85
CA THR A 349 -2.74 4.53 9.16
C THR A 349 -3.53 4.44 10.47
N ASP A 350 -4.56 3.59 10.53
CA ASP A 350 -5.27 3.33 11.79
C ASP A 350 -4.35 2.72 12.85
N THR A 351 -4.68 2.97 14.13
CA THR A 351 -3.89 2.55 15.30
C THR A 351 -3.83 1.02 15.48
N SER A 352 -4.73 0.28 14.83
CA SER A 352 -4.80 -1.19 14.91
C SER A 352 -4.27 -1.89 13.66
N MET A 353 -3.77 -1.14 12.68
CA MET A 353 -3.25 -1.60 11.39
C MET A 353 -4.19 -2.56 10.64
N LEU A 354 -5.48 -2.26 10.60
CA LEU A 354 -6.49 -3.19 10.08
C LEU A 354 -6.73 -3.06 8.56
N ARG A 355 -6.06 -2.12 7.90
CA ARG A 355 -6.16 -1.92 6.45
C ARG A 355 -4.78 -1.93 5.79
N PRO A 356 -4.69 -2.49 4.56
CA PRO A 356 -3.46 -2.41 3.81
C PRO A 356 -3.14 -0.97 3.43
N GLN A 357 -1.86 -0.66 3.52
CA GLN A 357 -1.26 0.57 3.04
C GLN A 357 0.17 0.28 2.58
N VAL A 358 0.61 0.95 1.52
CA VAL A 358 1.99 0.94 1.04
C VAL A 358 2.35 2.37 0.66
N PHE A 359 3.47 2.84 1.18
CA PHE A 359 4.10 4.10 0.81
C PHE A 359 5.29 3.84 -0.10
N ALA A 360 5.57 4.75 -1.02
CA ALA A 360 6.74 4.66 -1.87
C ALA A 360 7.27 6.04 -2.29
N ILE A 361 8.59 6.14 -2.49
CA ILE A 361 9.25 7.37 -2.94
C ILE A 361 10.25 7.08 -4.07
N GLN A 362 10.31 7.97 -5.05
CA GLN A 362 11.33 8.01 -6.10
C GLN A 362 11.87 9.44 -6.22
N GLU A 363 13.18 9.63 -6.09
CA GLU A 363 13.81 10.97 -6.15
C GLU A 363 14.98 11.01 -7.14
N GLY A 364 14.78 11.65 -8.29
CA GLY A 364 15.79 11.82 -9.32
C GLY A 364 15.94 13.29 -9.73
N GLU A 365 15.97 13.54 -11.04
CA GLU A 365 15.83 14.90 -11.59
C GLU A 365 14.49 15.52 -11.18
N GLU A 366 13.45 14.69 -11.17
CA GLU A 366 12.15 14.99 -10.58
C GLU A 366 11.84 13.95 -9.51
N SER A 367 11.06 14.35 -8.52
CA SER A 367 10.61 13.48 -7.43
C SER A 367 9.11 13.19 -7.52
N ILE A 368 8.74 11.97 -7.13
CA ILE A 368 7.35 11.51 -6.98
C ILE A 368 7.23 10.58 -5.77
N VAL A 369 6.09 10.64 -5.11
CA VAL A 369 5.78 9.84 -3.92
C VAL A 369 4.35 9.35 -3.96
N PHE A 370 4.12 8.17 -3.39
CA PHE A 370 2.87 7.44 -3.42
C PHE A 370 2.39 7.02 -2.03
N SER A 371 1.08 6.93 -1.92
CA SER A 371 0.33 6.32 -0.84
C SER A 371 -0.77 5.48 -1.49
N ALA A 372 -0.78 4.16 -1.26
CA ALA A 372 -1.75 3.28 -1.93
C ALA A 372 -2.18 2.13 -1.03
N SER A 373 -3.27 1.45 -1.38
CA SER A 373 -3.65 0.21 -0.71
C SER A 373 -2.74 -0.96 -1.06
N GLU A 374 -2.06 -0.94 -2.19
CA GLU A 374 -1.37 -2.13 -2.70
C GLU A 374 -0.17 -1.74 -3.58
N LYS A 375 0.91 -2.52 -3.59
CA LYS A 375 2.13 -2.14 -4.32
C LYS A 375 1.97 -2.06 -5.85
N GLN A 376 1.25 -3.01 -6.49
CA GLN A 376 1.15 -3.08 -7.96
C GLN A 376 0.60 -1.81 -8.60
N VAL A 377 -0.24 -1.07 -7.87
CA VAL A 377 -0.90 0.13 -8.42
C VAL A 377 0.08 1.31 -8.46
N ILE A 378 1.07 1.31 -7.57
CA ILE A 378 2.22 2.22 -7.62
C ILE A 378 3.10 1.87 -8.82
N ASP A 379 3.41 0.58 -8.99
CA ASP A 379 4.24 0.12 -10.11
C ASP A 379 3.58 0.41 -11.46
N ALA A 380 2.25 0.27 -11.57
CA ALA A 380 1.48 0.60 -12.76
C ALA A 380 1.56 2.10 -13.11
N ALA A 381 1.46 2.98 -12.10
CA ALA A 381 1.57 4.42 -12.31
C ALA A 381 2.98 4.82 -12.75
N LEU A 382 4.01 4.28 -12.09
CA LEU A 382 5.42 4.53 -12.44
C LEU A 382 5.76 3.99 -13.83
N SER A 383 5.28 2.80 -14.18
CA SER A 383 5.49 2.21 -15.51
C SER A 383 4.88 3.11 -16.58
N SER A 384 3.61 3.48 -16.44
CA SER A 384 2.93 4.38 -17.37
C SER A 384 3.60 5.75 -17.48
N LEU A 385 4.08 6.31 -16.37
CA LEU A 385 4.76 7.61 -16.37
C LEU A 385 6.13 7.53 -17.06
N SER A 386 6.90 6.47 -16.81
CA SER A 386 8.24 6.29 -17.38
C SER A 386 8.25 6.06 -18.90
N GLU A 387 7.15 5.59 -19.47
CA GLU A 387 6.99 5.48 -20.93
C GLU A 387 6.95 6.85 -21.62
N GLU A 388 6.46 7.88 -20.92
CA GLU A 388 6.29 9.24 -21.45
C GLU A 388 7.40 10.20 -21.00
N ASP A 389 7.84 10.07 -19.75
CA ASP A 389 8.82 10.97 -19.13
C ASP A 389 10.01 10.18 -18.58
N GLN A 390 11.14 10.29 -19.28
CA GLN A 390 12.38 9.60 -18.96
C GLN A 390 13.01 10.05 -17.64
N ARG A 391 12.51 11.12 -16.99
CA ARG A 391 12.98 11.50 -15.65
C ARG A 391 12.53 10.49 -14.58
N PHE A 392 11.50 9.70 -14.88
CA PHE A 392 10.98 8.62 -14.03
C PHE A 392 11.35 7.24 -14.57
N TRP A 393 11.26 6.22 -13.72
CA TRP A 393 11.44 4.81 -14.10
C TRP A 393 10.47 3.87 -13.35
N PRO A 394 10.26 2.62 -13.80
CA PRO A 394 9.18 1.74 -13.32
C PRO A 394 9.24 1.27 -11.85
N ARG A 395 10.34 1.53 -11.12
CA ARG A 395 10.50 1.11 -9.71
C ARG A 395 10.77 2.28 -8.79
N ALA A 396 10.06 2.36 -7.67
CA ALA A 396 10.39 3.31 -6.62
C ALA A 396 11.75 2.99 -5.98
N ASP A 397 12.38 3.99 -5.36
CA ASP A 397 13.63 3.83 -4.62
C ASP A 397 13.41 3.09 -3.30
N LYS A 398 12.28 3.38 -2.64
CA LYS A 398 11.90 2.75 -1.37
C LYS A 398 10.40 2.50 -1.34
N TYR A 399 10.02 1.36 -0.76
CA TYR A 399 8.65 1.01 -0.38
C TYR A 399 8.63 0.74 1.13
N TRP A 400 7.55 1.09 1.83
CA TRP A 400 7.40 0.77 3.25
C TRP A 400 5.94 0.76 3.70
N ASN A 401 5.70 0.14 4.86
CA ASN A 401 4.44 0.15 5.58
C ASN A 401 4.60 0.96 6.88
N ALA A 402 3.52 1.54 7.40
CA ALA A 402 3.49 2.23 8.70
C ALA A 402 2.66 1.50 9.76
N ARG A 403 3.00 1.74 11.03
CA ARG A 403 2.19 1.40 12.19
C ARG A 403 1.49 2.64 12.74
N GLY A 404 0.16 2.66 12.71
CA GLY A 404 -0.65 3.78 13.22
C GLY A 404 -0.35 4.11 14.68
N GLY A 405 -0.19 5.40 15.00
CA GLY A 405 0.03 5.85 16.37
C GLY A 405 1.38 5.43 16.98
N SER A 406 2.36 5.02 16.17
CA SER A 406 3.67 4.62 16.67
C SER A 406 4.48 5.80 17.24
N HIS A 407 5.30 5.56 18.26
CA HIS A 407 6.24 6.55 18.80
C HIS A 407 7.45 6.84 17.90
N THR A 408 7.67 6.05 16.84
CA THR A 408 8.79 6.25 15.90
C THR A 408 8.43 7.20 14.78
N ASP A 409 7.28 7.00 14.13
CA ASP A 409 6.87 7.80 12.96
C ASP A 409 5.41 8.28 13.00
N GLY A 410 4.64 7.87 14.01
CA GLY A 410 3.22 8.19 14.16
C GLY A 410 2.27 7.44 13.23
N GLY A 411 2.79 6.58 12.34
CA GLY A 411 2.03 5.90 11.30
C GLY A 411 1.44 6.82 10.24
N ALA A 412 2.01 8.02 10.09
CA ALA A 412 1.53 9.03 9.17
C ALA A 412 2.68 9.73 8.44
N PHE A 413 2.50 9.95 7.14
CA PHE A 413 3.49 10.60 6.29
C PHE A 413 2.87 11.76 5.52
N ILE A 414 3.61 12.87 5.46
CA ILE A 414 3.22 14.14 4.88
C ILE A 414 4.15 14.44 3.72
N PHE A 415 3.60 14.48 2.52
CA PHE A 415 4.30 14.74 1.27
C PHE A 415 3.93 16.14 0.77
N SER A 416 4.79 17.11 1.00
CA SER A 416 4.55 18.51 0.65
C SER A 416 5.28 18.89 -0.63
N ILE A 417 4.53 19.40 -1.60
CA ILE A 417 5.01 20.07 -2.79
C ILE A 417 5.04 21.58 -2.48
N VAL A 418 6.23 22.16 -2.45
CA VAL A 418 6.47 23.57 -2.11
C VAL A 418 7.17 24.29 -3.26
N ASP A 419 7.01 25.60 -3.35
CA ASP A 419 7.78 26.40 -4.32
C ASP A 419 9.24 26.59 -3.81
N GLY A 420 10.21 26.13 -4.59
CA GLY A 420 11.65 26.31 -4.38
C GLY A 420 12.26 27.36 -5.32
N GLU A 421 13.60 27.49 -5.32
CA GLU A 421 14.30 28.48 -6.17
C GLU A 421 14.23 28.13 -7.66
N ASP A 422 14.38 26.84 -8.00
CA ASP A 422 14.49 26.34 -9.38
C ASP A 422 13.24 25.57 -9.86
N GLY A 423 12.17 25.52 -9.07
CA GLY A 423 10.96 24.74 -9.38
C GLY A 423 10.23 24.29 -8.12
N LYS A 424 9.35 23.30 -8.25
CA LYS A 424 8.70 22.69 -7.09
C LYS A 424 9.67 21.72 -6.40
N GLU A 425 9.64 21.69 -5.08
CA GLU A 425 10.39 20.72 -4.28
C GLU A 425 9.44 19.78 -3.54
N LEU A 426 9.83 18.51 -3.42
CA LEU A 426 9.16 17.54 -2.58
C LEU A 426 9.85 17.44 -1.22
N ILE A 427 9.06 17.58 -0.16
CA ILE A 427 9.46 17.35 1.23
C ILE A 427 8.59 16.24 1.80
N CYS A 428 9.22 15.13 2.19
CA CYS A 428 8.55 13.97 2.77
C CYS A 428 8.92 13.86 4.26
N ASN A 429 7.94 14.05 5.15
CA ASN A 429 8.14 13.95 6.59
C ASN A 429 7.20 12.91 7.23
N ASN A 430 7.63 12.29 8.33
CA ASN A 430 6.72 11.59 9.23
C ASN A 430 5.93 12.57 10.13
N LYS A 431 5.03 12.03 10.97
CA LYS A 431 4.21 12.82 11.91
C LYS A 431 5.03 13.77 12.80
N PHE A 432 6.24 13.37 13.16
CA PHE A 432 7.10 14.11 14.08
C PHE A 432 8.05 15.10 13.37
N GLY A 433 7.96 15.21 12.04
CA GLY A 433 8.75 16.14 11.24
C GLY A 433 10.12 15.59 10.81
N GLU A 434 10.37 14.29 10.99
CA GLU A 434 11.61 13.66 10.53
C GLU A 434 11.51 13.39 9.02
N GLN A 435 12.55 13.79 8.29
CA GLN A 435 12.57 13.72 6.84
C GLN A 435 12.94 12.32 6.33
N ILE A 436 12.17 11.83 5.36
CA ILE A 436 12.48 10.64 4.59
C ILE A 436 12.96 11.09 3.21
N SER A 437 14.13 10.65 2.81
CA SER A 437 14.79 11.07 1.58
C SER A 437 15.67 9.95 1.03
N THR A 438 15.76 9.91 -0.28
CA THR A 438 16.59 9.05 -1.12
C THR A 438 17.47 9.90 -2.06
N LYS A 439 17.53 11.23 -1.85
CA LYS A 439 18.35 12.16 -2.65
C LYS A 439 19.86 11.87 -2.61
N ASP A 440 20.34 11.19 -1.56
CA ASP A 440 21.75 10.82 -1.42
C ASP A 440 22.13 9.58 -2.27
N LEU A 441 21.15 8.91 -2.90
CA LEU A 441 21.40 7.80 -3.82
C LEU A 441 22.07 8.29 -5.12
N PRO A 442 22.85 7.42 -5.81
CA PRO A 442 23.41 7.75 -7.12
C PRO A 442 22.35 8.19 -8.13
N LEU A 443 22.72 8.92 -9.18
CA LEU A 443 21.78 9.29 -10.26
C LEU A 443 21.14 8.05 -10.91
N SER A 444 19.96 8.20 -11.52
CA SER A 444 19.25 7.11 -12.19
C SER A 444 19.90 6.73 -13.53
N HIS A 445 19.55 5.55 -14.04
CA HIS A 445 20.00 5.10 -15.37
C HIS A 445 19.49 5.97 -16.52
N THR A 446 18.37 6.68 -16.31
CA THR A 446 17.74 7.52 -17.33
C THR A 446 18.46 8.85 -17.52
N SER A 447 19.28 9.28 -16.56
CA SER A 447 20.11 10.49 -16.67
C SER A 447 21.33 10.35 -17.60
N GLN A 448 21.59 9.16 -18.18
CA GLN A 448 22.76 8.92 -19.07
C GLN A 448 22.35 8.64 -20.53
N ILE A 449 22.92 9.41 -21.46
CA ILE A 449 22.52 9.47 -22.88
C ILE A 449 23.20 8.39 -23.76
N HIS A 450 24.22 7.70 -23.25
CA HIS A 450 24.99 6.74 -24.05
C HIS A 450 24.60 5.30 -23.73
N ASP A 451 24.47 4.48 -24.76
CA ASP A 451 24.41 3.02 -24.63
C ASP A 451 25.78 2.48 -25.07
N SER A 452 26.59 2.00 -24.12
CA SER A 452 27.71 1.13 -24.51
C SER A 452 27.20 -0.31 -24.61
N THR A 453 27.85 -1.08 -25.50
CA THR A 453 27.51 -2.49 -25.73
C THR A 453 28.48 -3.44 -25.03
N TYR A 454 29.32 -2.94 -24.12
CA TYR A 454 30.42 -3.72 -23.57
C TYR A 454 30.56 -3.48 -22.07
N SER A 455 30.40 -4.57 -21.32
CA SER A 455 30.52 -4.67 -19.85
C SER A 455 31.97 -4.80 -19.38
N GLY A 456 32.88 -5.28 -20.25
CA GLY A 456 34.20 -5.75 -19.84
C GLY A 456 34.25 -7.23 -19.46
N ILE A 457 33.10 -7.89 -19.40
CA ILE A 457 32.93 -9.31 -19.05
C ILE A 457 32.52 -10.07 -20.32
N SER A 458 32.91 -11.35 -20.42
CA SER A 458 32.41 -12.28 -21.43
C SER A 458 31.76 -13.46 -20.71
N LEU A 459 30.44 -13.58 -20.75
CA LEU A 459 29.70 -14.63 -20.04
C LEU A 459 30.09 -16.04 -20.49
N SER A 460 30.59 -16.18 -21.74
CA SER A 460 31.13 -17.43 -22.29
C SER A 460 32.35 -17.98 -21.54
N ASP A 461 33.02 -17.15 -20.74
CA ASP A 461 34.25 -17.52 -20.06
C ASP A 461 33.99 -18.24 -18.73
N TYR A 462 32.73 -18.32 -18.31
CA TYR A 462 32.30 -18.87 -17.02
C TYR A 462 31.40 -20.08 -17.20
N ASN A 463 31.40 -20.96 -16.19
CA ASN A 463 30.71 -22.26 -16.29
C ASN A 463 29.35 -22.29 -15.58
N SER A 464 29.00 -21.26 -14.79
CA SER A 464 27.73 -21.21 -14.05
C SER A 464 27.28 -19.79 -13.74
N HIS A 465 25.97 -19.59 -13.58
CA HIS A 465 25.41 -18.31 -13.12
C HIS A 465 25.92 -17.88 -11.73
N HIS A 466 26.29 -18.83 -10.86
CA HIS A 466 26.88 -18.52 -9.55
C HIS A 466 28.22 -17.78 -9.68
N GLU A 467 29.12 -18.31 -10.51
CA GLU A 467 30.44 -17.71 -10.77
C GLU A 467 30.30 -16.33 -11.42
N ILE A 468 29.37 -16.19 -12.36
CA ILE A 468 29.06 -14.91 -13.02
C ILE A 468 28.54 -13.89 -12.00
N PHE A 469 27.63 -14.29 -11.11
CA PHE A 469 27.08 -13.40 -10.09
C PHE A 469 28.16 -12.91 -9.12
N ASP A 470 29.06 -13.79 -8.67
CA ASP A 470 30.14 -13.42 -7.76
C ASP A 470 31.07 -12.39 -8.40
N ILE A 471 31.39 -12.54 -9.68
CA ILE A 471 32.21 -11.56 -10.43
C ILE A 471 31.44 -10.26 -10.67
N PHE A 472 30.15 -10.35 -10.97
CA PHE A 472 29.29 -9.18 -11.14
C PHE A 472 29.23 -8.33 -9.87
N THR A 473 29.01 -8.92 -8.69
CA THR A 473 28.95 -8.18 -7.42
C THR A 473 30.26 -7.48 -7.06
N LEU A 474 31.41 -8.02 -7.49
CA LEU A 474 32.70 -7.34 -7.36
C LEU A 474 32.87 -6.22 -8.40
N SER A 475 32.43 -6.45 -9.63
CA SER A 475 32.64 -5.54 -10.75
C SER A 475 31.73 -4.30 -10.69
N ILE A 476 30.48 -4.46 -10.25
CA ILE A 476 29.47 -3.39 -10.22
C ILE A 476 29.88 -2.20 -9.33
N LEU A 477 30.76 -2.42 -8.35
CA LEU A 477 31.26 -1.37 -7.46
C LEU A 477 31.96 -0.23 -8.21
N ASP A 478 32.63 -0.55 -9.33
CA ASP A 478 33.36 0.40 -10.17
C ASP A 478 32.59 0.76 -11.46
N TRP A 479 31.39 0.24 -11.64
CA TRP A 479 30.60 0.42 -12.86
C TRP A 479 29.85 1.75 -12.92
N ASN A 480 29.51 2.12 -14.14
CA ASN A 480 28.49 3.11 -14.46
C ASN A 480 27.39 2.43 -15.31
N TYR A 481 26.32 3.16 -15.65
CA TYR A 481 25.19 2.56 -16.36
C TYR A 481 25.54 2.02 -17.75
N ASN A 482 26.59 2.53 -18.40
CA ASN A 482 27.04 1.97 -19.67
C ASN A 482 27.52 0.52 -19.49
N HIS A 483 28.36 0.26 -18.49
CA HIS A 483 28.83 -1.09 -18.18
C HIS A 483 27.66 -2.00 -17.79
N LEU A 484 26.75 -1.52 -16.95
CA LEU A 484 25.57 -2.28 -16.52
C LEU A 484 24.65 -2.64 -17.69
N LYS A 485 24.28 -1.66 -18.53
CA LYS A 485 23.46 -1.90 -19.73
C LYS A 485 24.14 -2.87 -20.67
N GLY A 486 25.46 -2.74 -20.86
CA GLY A 486 26.27 -3.68 -21.63
C GLY A 486 26.18 -5.10 -21.07
N PHE A 487 26.25 -5.26 -19.76
CA PHE A 487 26.17 -6.56 -19.08
C PHE A 487 24.77 -7.18 -19.18
N ILE A 488 23.72 -6.40 -18.92
CA ILE A 488 22.32 -6.86 -19.07
C ILE A 488 22.03 -7.28 -20.51
N LYS A 489 22.54 -6.53 -21.49
CA LYS A 489 22.45 -6.91 -22.91
C LYS A 489 23.16 -8.25 -23.18
N GLU A 490 24.36 -8.42 -22.62
CA GLU A 490 25.15 -9.63 -22.77
C GLU A 490 24.45 -10.87 -22.17
N ILE A 491 23.79 -10.72 -21.01
CA ILE A 491 22.91 -11.76 -20.46
C ILE A 491 21.78 -12.10 -21.44
N GLY A 492 21.16 -11.08 -22.04
CA GLY A 492 20.14 -11.27 -23.07
C GLY A 492 20.66 -12.06 -24.28
N ASP A 493 21.82 -11.71 -24.81
CA ASP A 493 22.45 -12.42 -25.92
C ASP A 493 22.79 -13.87 -25.53
N TRP A 494 23.33 -14.09 -24.33
CA TRP A 494 23.68 -15.41 -23.78
C TRP A 494 22.46 -16.30 -23.52
N SER A 495 21.31 -15.72 -23.21
CA SER A 495 20.04 -16.44 -22.98
C SER A 495 19.54 -17.22 -24.21
N SER A 496 20.08 -16.92 -25.40
CA SER A 496 19.75 -17.65 -26.62
C SER A 496 20.20 -19.11 -26.57
N GLU A 497 21.33 -19.39 -25.90
CA GLU A 497 21.89 -20.75 -25.73
C GLU A 497 21.78 -21.24 -24.27
N ASN A 498 21.77 -20.33 -23.28
CA ASN A 498 21.84 -20.66 -21.85
C ASN A 498 20.68 -20.04 -21.06
N ARG A 499 19.45 -20.23 -21.55
CA ARG A 499 18.27 -19.53 -21.04
C ARG A 499 18.02 -19.69 -19.55
N GLY A 500 18.14 -20.91 -19.02
CA GLY A 500 17.91 -21.18 -17.59
C GLY A 500 18.89 -20.46 -16.69
N ASP A 501 20.18 -20.53 -17.00
CA ASP A 501 21.20 -19.80 -16.25
C ASP A 501 21.05 -18.27 -16.37
N ALA A 502 20.62 -17.76 -17.53
CA ALA A 502 20.35 -16.34 -17.71
C ALA A 502 19.19 -15.86 -16.82
N ILE A 503 18.10 -16.63 -16.74
CA ILE A 503 16.97 -16.35 -15.84
C ILE A 503 17.45 -16.38 -14.38
N LEU A 504 18.11 -17.47 -13.95
CA LEU A 504 18.61 -17.60 -12.58
C LEU A 504 19.60 -16.50 -12.19
N LEU A 505 20.47 -16.06 -13.11
CA LEU A 505 21.39 -14.95 -12.89
C LEU A 505 20.62 -13.65 -12.63
N LEU A 506 19.65 -13.31 -13.48
CA LEU A 506 18.84 -12.09 -13.33
C LEU A 506 17.99 -12.14 -12.07
N SER A 507 17.38 -13.29 -11.75
CA SER A 507 16.64 -13.48 -10.49
C SER A 507 17.54 -13.27 -9.30
N LYS A 508 18.76 -13.84 -9.29
CA LYS A 508 19.74 -13.61 -8.21
C LYS A 508 20.17 -12.15 -8.11
N MET A 509 20.28 -11.43 -9.23
CA MET A 509 20.53 -9.97 -9.24
C MET A 509 19.40 -9.17 -8.61
N ILE A 510 18.14 -9.62 -8.74
CA ILE A 510 16.97 -9.01 -8.12
C ILE A 510 16.87 -9.35 -6.63
N ASP A 511 16.97 -10.65 -6.32
CA ASP A 511 16.65 -11.27 -5.03
C ASP A 511 17.71 -11.06 -3.95
N ARG A 512 18.99 -10.90 -4.35
CA ARG A 512 20.08 -10.67 -3.41
C ARG A 512 20.27 -9.17 -3.16
N VAL A 513 20.65 -8.85 -1.93
CA VAL A 513 21.07 -7.51 -1.54
C VAL A 513 22.59 -7.48 -1.43
N TYR A 514 23.21 -6.54 -2.14
CA TYR A 514 24.65 -6.39 -2.26
C TYR A 514 24.98 -4.93 -2.60
N PRO A 515 26.19 -4.45 -2.31
CA PRO A 515 26.57 -3.09 -2.66
C PRO A 515 26.62 -2.85 -4.17
N THR A 516 26.05 -1.74 -4.63
CA THR A 516 25.90 -1.41 -6.06
C THR A 516 26.83 -0.27 -6.51
N GLY A 517 27.71 0.22 -5.64
CA GLY A 517 28.64 1.31 -5.97
C GLY A 517 27.90 2.58 -6.42
N ASN A 518 28.18 3.03 -7.65
CA ASN A 518 27.56 4.22 -8.25
C ASN A 518 26.26 3.91 -9.01
N ILE A 519 25.73 2.69 -8.90
CA ILE A 519 24.48 2.28 -9.53
C ILE A 519 23.37 2.37 -8.48
N ARG A 520 22.28 3.06 -8.82
CA ARG A 520 21.07 3.09 -8.01
C ARG A 520 20.35 1.75 -8.10
N ARG A 521 19.98 1.17 -6.95
CA ARG A 521 19.35 -0.16 -6.89
C ARG A 521 18.02 -0.22 -7.67
N SER A 522 17.13 0.76 -7.52
CA SER A 522 15.87 0.81 -8.27
C SER A 522 16.06 0.82 -9.79
N SER A 523 17.12 1.49 -10.29
CA SER A 523 17.51 1.47 -11.69
C SER A 523 18.08 0.12 -12.14
N LEU A 524 18.92 -0.52 -11.34
CA LEU A 524 19.39 -1.88 -11.59
C LEU A 524 18.22 -2.86 -11.70
N LEU A 525 17.31 -2.83 -10.72
CA LEU A 525 16.12 -3.70 -10.70
C LEU A 525 15.23 -3.47 -11.93
N SER A 526 14.99 -2.22 -12.31
CA SER A 526 14.19 -1.90 -13.52
C SER A 526 14.80 -2.48 -14.80
N LEU A 527 16.14 -2.44 -14.94
CA LEU A 527 16.84 -3.01 -16.09
C LEU A 527 16.82 -4.55 -16.08
N CYS A 528 16.90 -5.17 -14.91
CA CYS A 528 16.78 -6.62 -14.76
C CYS A 528 15.36 -7.10 -15.08
N ASP A 529 14.33 -6.44 -14.53
CA ASP A 529 12.91 -6.76 -14.78
C ASP A 529 12.63 -6.71 -16.29
N SER A 530 12.98 -5.61 -16.95
CA SER A 530 12.79 -5.45 -18.39
C SER A 530 13.48 -6.57 -19.19
N ARG A 531 14.69 -6.99 -18.80
CA ARG A 531 15.39 -8.09 -19.48
C ARG A 531 14.74 -9.45 -19.22
N LEU A 532 14.27 -9.71 -18.00
CA LEU A 532 13.53 -10.93 -17.68
C LEU A 532 12.24 -11.00 -18.47
N ASP A 533 11.48 -9.92 -18.55
CA ASP A 533 10.22 -9.87 -19.30
C ASP A 533 10.44 -10.16 -20.79
N GLU A 534 11.51 -9.64 -21.39
CA GLU A 534 11.90 -9.98 -22.77
C GLU A 534 12.21 -11.47 -22.93
N ILE A 535 13.00 -12.04 -22.01
CA ILE A 535 13.37 -13.47 -22.05
C ILE A 535 12.11 -14.34 -21.89
N PHE A 536 11.26 -14.06 -20.91
CA PHE A 536 10.01 -14.81 -20.68
C PHE A 536 9.06 -14.71 -21.85
N SER A 537 8.87 -13.51 -22.40
CA SER A 537 8.03 -13.30 -23.58
C SER A 537 8.54 -14.08 -24.79
N SER A 538 9.86 -14.19 -24.96
CA SER A 538 10.47 -14.93 -26.07
C SER A 538 10.17 -16.44 -26.05
N ILE A 539 9.95 -17.04 -24.88
CA ILE A 539 9.71 -18.49 -24.71
C ILE A 539 8.43 -18.92 -25.44
N SER A 540 7.43 -18.04 -25.51
CA SER A 540 6.18 -18.31 -26.25
C SER A 540 6.40 -18.54 -27.75
N THR A 541 7.44 -17.94 -28.33
CA THR A 541 7.76 -18.04 -29.76
C THR A 541 8.95 -18.96 -30.05
N ASN A 542 9.82 -19.16 -29.06
CA ASN A 542 11.04 -19.94 -29.15
C ASN A 542 11.24 -20.79 -27.88
N PRO A 543 10.46 -21.86 -27.68
CA PRO A 543 10.63 -22.77 -26.54
C PRO A 543 12.01 -23.43 -26.57
N CYS A 544 12.50 -23.89 -25.42
CA CYS A 544 13.77 -24.62 -25.32
C CYS A 544 13.62 -25.90 -24.49
N ASP A 545 14.72 -26.63 -24.34
CA ASP A 545 14.76 -27.90 -23.61
C ASP A 545 14.44 -27.76 -22.11
N SER A 546 14.49 -26.54 -21.56
CA SER A 546 14.20 -26.27 -20.14
C SER A 546 12.88 -25.53 -19.92
N TYR A 547 12.37 -24.79 -20.91
CA TYR A 547 11.19 -23.94 -20.74
C TYR A 547 10.22 -24.06 -21.91
N VAL A 548 8.92 -24.03 -21.59
CA VAL A 548 7.82 -24.04 -22.55
C VAL A 548 6.72 -23.09 -22.10
N SER A 549 6.06 -22.40 -23.03
CA SER A 549 4.88 -21.60 -22.68
C SER A 549 3.65 -22.48 -22.53
N ASN A 550 2.79 -22.14 -21.57
CA ASN A 550 1.48 -22.79 -21.40
C ASN A 550 0.59 -22.72 -22.66
N LYS A 551 0.81 -21.73 -23.54
CA LYS A 551 0.10 -21.61 -24.84
C LYS A 551 0.62 -22.57 -25.92
N ALA A 552 1.77 -23.20 -25.70
CA ALA A 552 2.45 -24.08 -26.65
C ALA A 552 2.50 -25.55 -26.18
N LEU A 553 1.71 -25.91 -25.17
CA LEU A 553 1.59 -27.29 -24.71
C LEU A 553 0.86 -28.14 -25.75
N ASP A 554 1.34 -29.35 -26.01
CA ASP A 554 0.69 -30.33 -26.89
C ASP A 554 0.03 -31.46 -26.08
N ASP A 555 -0.73 -32.34 -26.75
CA ASP A 555 -1.45 -33.46 -26.12
C ASP A 555 -0.51 -34.59 -25.58
N SER A 556 0.80 -34.36 -25.48
CA SER A 556 1.77 -35.35 -24.99
C SER A 556 1.82 -35.39 -23.45
N SER A 557 2.34 -36.50 -22.90
CA SER A 557 2.44 -36.70 -21.45
C SER A 557 3.28 -35.61 -20.76
N PRO A 558 3.03 -35.34 -19.46
CA PRO A 558 3.69 -34.25 -18.73
C PRO A 558 5.22 -34.26 -18.86
N ASP A 559 5.77 -33.07 -19.04
CA ASP A 559 7.19 -32.82 -19.30
C ASP A 559 7.92 -32.38 -18.02
N THR A 560 9.23 -32.59 -17.96
CA THR A 560 10.09 -32.07 -16.89
C THR A 560 10.42 -30.59 -17.04
N ARG A 561 10.16 -30.00 -18.21
CA ARG A 561 10.33 -28.57 -18.50
C ARG A 561 9.52 -27.67 -17.56
N THR A 562 10.01 -26.46 -17.35
CA THR A 562 9.31 -25.40 -16.63
C THR A 562 8.30 -24.71 -17.55
N VAL A 563 7.04 -24.65 -17.11
CA VAL A 563 5.97 -23.95 -17.81
C VAL A 563 6.01 -22.47 -17.45
N THR A 564 6.18 -21.61 -18.44
CA THR A 564 6.09 -20.16 -18.27
C THR A 564 4.68 -19.68 -18.58
N ILE A 565 4.10 -18.91 -17.66
CA ILE A 565 2.74 -18.38 -17.74
C ILE A 565 2.81 -16.85 -17.62
N ASN A 566 2.32 -16.16 -18.65
CA ASN A 566 2.13 -14.71 -18.59
C ASN A 566 0.84 -14.43 -17.82
N ALA A 567 0.93 -13.75 -16.69
CA ALA A 567 -0.22 -13.47 -15.85
C ALA A 567 -1.21 -12.52 -16.56
N ASP A 568 -0.75 -11.63 -17.44
CA ASP A 568 -1.61 -10.69 -18.21
C ASP A 568 -2.69 -11.39 -19.06
N ASP A 569 -2.52 -12.67 -19.35
CA ASP A 569 -3.50 -13.46 -20.10
C ASP A 569 -4.72 -13.89 -19.27
N TYR A 570 -4.73 -13.61 -17.96
CA TYR A 570 -5.71 -14.09 -17.00
C TYR A 570 -6.38 -12.96 -16.24
N GLU A 571 -7.60 -13.22 -15.74
CA GLU A 571 -8.24 -12.29 -14.81
C GLU A 571 -7.51 -12.34 -13.45
N ILE A 572 -7.45 -11.19 -12.76
CA ILE A 572 -6.85 -11.06 -11.41
C ILE A 572 -7.45 -12.06 -10.41
N GLU A 573 -8.75 -12.33 -10.53
CA GLU A 573 -9.51 -13.28 -9.72
C GLU A 573 -10.74 -13.80 -10.48
N GLY A 574 -11.40 -14.84 -9.98
CA GLY A 574 -12.63 -15.39 -10.55
C GLY A 574 -12.44 -16.65 -11.41
N PRO A 575 -13.46 -17.04 -12.20
CA PRO A 575 -13.47 -18.32 -12.92
C PRO A 575 -12.43 -18.46 -14.03
N SER A 576 -11.91 -17.35 -14.56
CA SER A 576 -10.87 -17.31 -15.59
C SER A 576 -9.50 -16.92 -15.02
N SER A 577 -9.32 -17.09 -13.71
CA SER A 577 -8.11 -16.64 -13.01
C SER A 577 -6.90 -17.54 -13.24
N LEU A 578 -5.73 -16.94 -13.11
CA LEU A 578 -4.43 -17.60 -13.13
C LEU A 578 -4.34 -18.76 -12.11
N ALA A 579 -4.94 -18.61 -10.93
CA ALA A 579 -4.94 -19.64 -9.89
C ALA A 579 -5.56 -20.96 -10.37
N LEU A 580 -6.70 -20.89 -11.07
CA LEU A 580 -7.39 -22.08 -11.58
C LEU A 580 -6.63 -22.73 -12.74
N GLU A 581 -5.92 -21.95 -13.55
CA GLU A 581 -5.05 -22.48 -14.58
C GLU A 581 -3.90 -23.30 -13.99
N LEU A 582 -3.27 -22.82 -12.91
CA LEU A 582 -2.21 -23.56 -12.23
C LEU A 582 -2.72 -24.91 -11.69
N VAL A 583 -3.93 -24.92 -11.11
CA VAL A 583 -4.57 -26.17 -10.65
C VAL A 583 -4.81 -27.13 -11.82
N ARG A 584 -5.29 -26.63 -12.96
CA ARG A 584 -5.49 -27.44 -14.17
C ARG A 584 -4.18 -28.06 -14.64
N LEU A 585 -3.14 -27.24 -14.83
CA LEU A 585 -1.83 -27.70 -15.31
C LEU A 585 -1.19 -28.71 -14.34
N THR A 586 -1.31 -28.48 -13.04
CA THR A 586 -0.83 -29.41 -12.01
C THR A 586 -1.57 -30.75 -12.10
N SER A 587 -2.90 -30.73 -12.29
CA SER A 587 -3.68 -31.95 -12.46
C SER A 587 -3.37 -32.74 -13.74
N GLU A 588 -2.76 -32.08 -14.73
CA GLU A 588 -2.24 -32.69 -15.96
C GLU A 588 -0.80 -33.24 -15.80
N GLY A 589 -0.18 -33.03 -14.62
CA GLY A 589 1.13 -33.55 -14.24
C GLY A 589 2.29 -32.58 -14.47
N TRP A 590 2.03 -31.30 -14.66
CA TRP A 590 3.08 -30.27 -14.69
C TRP A 590 3.47 -29.86 -13.27
N HIS A 591 4.78 -29.76 -13.02
CA HIS A 591 5.29 -29.50 -11.66
C HIS A 591 6.14 -28.24 -11.53
N ASN A 592 6.72 -27.72 -12.62
CA ASN A 592 7.60 -26.55 -12.55
C ASN A 592 6.95 -25.36 -13.26
N PHE A 593 6.76 -24.25 -12.56
CA PHE A 593 6.07 -23.08 -13.07
C PHE A 593 6.87 -21.79 -12.86
N VAL A 594 6.89 -20.94 -13.87
CA VAL A 594 7.31 -19.54 -13.75
C VAL A 594 6.14 -18.66 -14.17
N ILE A 595 5.72 -17.78 -13.28
CA ILE A 595 4.67 -16.80 -13.49
C ILE A 595 5.32 -15.44 -13.60
N TYR A 596 5.05 -14.70 -14.68
CA TYR A 596 5.60 -13.35 -14.89
C TYR A 596 4.50 -12.36 -15.26
N ASN A 597 4.82 -11.06 -15.19
CA ASN A 597 3.86 -9.94 -15.31
C ASN A 597 2.71 -9.98 -14.29
N CYS A 598 2.97 -10.42 -13.05
CA CYS A 598 1.96 -10.30 -12.01
C CYS A 598 1.62 -8.82 -11.74
N LYS A 599 0.33 -8.49 -11.82
CA LYS A 599 -0.25 -7.15 -11.59
C LYS A 599 -1.44 -7.21 -10.63
N GLY A 600 -1.20 -7.79 -9.45
CA GLY A 600 -2.21 -7.97 -8.41
C GLY A 600 -3.00 -9.27 -8.49
N HIS A 601 -2.58 -10.25 -9.32
CA HIS A 601 -3.23 -11.57 -9.43
C HIS A 601 -3.31 -12.27 -8.07
N ARG A 602 -4.52 -12.67 -7.67
CA ARG A 602 -4.82 -13.23 -6.34
C ARG A 602 -4.82 -14.75 -6.35
N PHE A 603 -4.74 -15.34 -5.16
CA PHE A 603 -4.90 -16.78 -4.95
C PHE A 603 -3.90 -17.67 -5.72
N ILE A 604 -2.77 -17.13 -6.15
CA ILE A 604 -1.70 -17.93 -6.76
C ILE A 604 -1.30 -19.03 -5.77
N ALA A 605 -1.19 -20.26 -6.27
CA ALA A 605 -0.95 -21.46 -5.45
C ALA A 605 -2.08 -21.85 -4.46
N ASN A 606 -3.30 -21.35 -4.66
CA ASN A 606 -4.51 -21.85 -3.97
C ASN A 606 -5.07 -23.10 -4.68
N GLY A 607 -5.69 -24.00 -3.92
CA GLY A 607 -6.33 -25.22 -4.46
C GLY A 607 -5.39 -26.41 -4.64
N PHE A 608 -4.12 -26.28 -4.25
CA PHE A 608 -3.14 -27.36 -4.24
C PHE A 608 -3.44 -28.33 -3.09
N GLY A 609 -3.22 -29.63 -3.33
CA GLY A 609 -3.44 -30.70 -2.35
C GLY A 609 -2.13 -31.33 -1.90
N PRO A 610 -2.16 -32.18 -0.86
CA PRO A 610 -0.96 -32.72 -0.20
C PRO A 610 -0.04 -33.56 -1.12
N GLU A 611 -0.51 -33.95 -2.30
CA GLU A 611 0.26 -34.68 -3.32
C GLU A 611 1.04 -33.73 -4.26
N THR A 612 1.26 -32.48 -3.86
CA THR A 612 1.93 -31.45 -4.68
C THR A 612 3.34 -31.09 -4.19
N GLU A 613 3.98 -31.95 -3.38
CA GLU A 613 5.33 -31.73 -2.83
C GLU A 613 6.42 -31.55 -3.91
N GLU A 614 6.21 -32.10 -5.11
CA GLU A 614 7.13 -31.96 -6.24
C GLU A 614 6.90 -30.68 -7.07
N VAL A 615 5.85 -29.93 -6.76
CA VAL A 615 5.53 -28.69 -7.48
C VAL A 615 6.40 -27.54 -6.97
N SER A 616 7.02 -26.81 -7.90
CA SER A 616 7.76 -25.57 -7.67
C SER A 616 7.20 -24.44 -8.53
N ILE A 617 7.00 -23.28 -7.92
CA ILE A 617 6.42 -22.10 -8.57
C ILE A 617 7.29 -20.87 -8.23
N ASP A 618 7.74 -20.15 -9.26
CA ASP A 618 8.42 -18.87 -9.14
C ASP A 618 7.50 -17.74 -9.64
N VAL A 619 7.37 -16.66 -8.87
CA VAL A 619 6.44 -15.55 -9.15
C VAL A 619 7.20 -14.24 -9.30
N TYR A 620 7.11 -13.66 -10.50
CA TYR A 620 7.72 -12.38 -10.89
C TYR A 620 6.65 -11.31 -11.11
N GLY A 621 7.00 -10.06 -10.77
CA GLY A 621 6.07 -8.94 -10.73
C GLY A 621 5.41 -8.79 -9.36
N SER A 622 4.32 -8.02 -9.29
CA SER A 622 3.61 -7.73 -8.04
C SER A 622 2.39 -8.64 -7.93
N SER A 623 2.50 -9.75 -7.19
CA SER A 623 1.36 -10.61 -6.85
C SER A 623 0.32 -9.87 -6.00
N GLY A 624 -0.95 -10.29 -6.02
CA GLY A 624 -2.00 -9.76 -5.16
C GLY A 624 -2.17 -10.50 -3.84
N ASP A 625 -3.23 -10.15 -3.12
CA ASP A 625 -3.62 -10.78 -1.85
C ASP A 625 -3.83 -12.31 -1.99
N TYR A 626 -3.74 -13.03 -0.86
CA TYR A 626 -4.00 -14.49 -0.75
C TYR A 626 -3.08 -15.40 -1.57
N LEU A 627 -1.94 -14.90 -2.06
CA LEU A 627 -0.91 -15.78 -2.60
C LEU A 627 -0.54 -16.86 -1.55
N ALA A 628 -0.39 -18.12 -1.97
CA ALA A 628 -0.21 -19.30 -1.13
C ALA A 628 -1.32 -19.57 -0.09
N SER A 629 -2.49 -18.94 -0.21
CA SER A 629 -3.60 -19.26 0.69
C SER A 629 -4.01 -20.72 0.51
N GLY A 630 -4.05 -21.48 1.60
CA GLY A 630 -4.40 -22.90 1.61
C GLY A 630 -3.36 -23.83 0.98
N LEU A 631 -2.13 -23.35 0.73
CA LEU A 631 -1.05 -24.15 0.17
C LEU A 631 -0.80 -25.41 1.02
N ASP A 632 -0.69 -26.56 0.35
CA ASP A 632 -0.53 -27.87 0.96
C ASP A 632 0.47 -28.70 0.13
N GLY A 633 1.77 -28.45 0.30
CA GLY A 633 2.85 -29.30 -0.21
C GLY A 633 3.88 -28.55 -1.06
N ALA A 634 3.43 -27.83 -2.09
CA ALA A 634 4.30 -27.20 -3.07
C ALA A 634 5.29 -26.17 -2.49
N ARG A 635 6.35 -25.88 -3.26
CA ARG A 635 7.29 -24.77 -3.03
C ARG A 635 6.90 -23.56 -3.87
N LEU A 636 6.85 -22.39 -3.24
CA LEU A 636 6.56 -21.11 -3.89
C LEU A 636 7.64 -20.08 -3.53
N VAL A 637 8.19 -19.40 -4.54
CA VAL A 637 9.17 -18.32 -4.42
C VAL A 637 8.58 -17.05 -5.01
N VAL A 638 8.60 -15.96 -4.23
CA VAL A 638 8.16 -14.62 -4.65
C VAL A 638 9.38 -13.73 -4.82
N HIS A 639 9.65 -13.30 -6.05
CA HIS A 639 10.77 -12.43 -6.43
C HIS A 639 10.45 -10.95 -6.18
N GLY A 640 10.17 -10.61 -4.92
CA GLY A 640 9.77 -9.27 -4.49
C GLY A 640 8.94 -9.30 -3.21
N ASN A 641 8.05 -8.31 -3.08
CA ASN A 641 7.16 -8.19 -1.93
C ASN A 641 5.90 -9.04 -2.12
N GLY A 642 5.38 -9.56 -1.01
CA GLY A 642 4.05 -10.15 -0.92
C GLY A 642 3.03 -9.18 -0.32
N GLN A 643 1.77 -9.28 -0.77
CA GLN A 643 0.68 -8.43 -0.29
C GLN A 643 -0.01 -9.06 0.93
N ASP A 644 -1.25 -8.64 1.22
CA ASP A 644 -1.99 -9.08 2.40
C ASP A 644 -2.44 -10.54 2.31
N GLN A 645 -2.65 -11.16 3.47
CA GLN A 645 -3.19 -12.51 3.64
C GLN A 645 -2.39 -13.61 2.94
N LEU A 646 -1.13 -13.31 2.60
CA LEU A 646 -0.20 -14.25 2.01
C LEU A 646 0.00 -15.46 2.95
N GLY A 647 -0.15 -16.68 2.42
CA GLY A 647 -0.06 -17.91 3.20
C GLY A 647 -1.21 -18.15 4.19
N GLN A 648 -2.34 -17.45 4.05
CA GLN A 648 -3.52 -17.71 4.88
C GLN A 648 -3.87 -19.20 4.89
N ILE A 649 -4.17 -19.77 6.06
CA ILE A 649 -4.52 -21.18 6.26
C ILE A 649 -3.55 -22.20 5.60
N LEU A 650 -2.30 -21.80 5.34
CA LEU A 650 -1.25 -22.65 4.78
C LEU A 650 -1.05 -23.89 5.65
N LYS A 651 -1.04 -25.07 5.04
CA LYS A 651 -1.00 -26.36 5.76
C LYS A 651 0.37 -27.02 5.74
N SER A 652 1.02 -27.04 4.59
CA SER A 652 2.32 -27.66 4.39
C SER A 652 2.99 -27.09 3.12
N GLY A 653 4.28 -27.36 2.93
CA GLY A 653 5.07 -26.83 1.83
C GLY A 653 6.02 -25.71 2.24
N THR A 654 6.60 -25.03 1.25
CA THR A 654 7.62 -23.99 1.47
C THR A 654 7.25 -22.70 0.77
N LEU A 655 7.39 -21.57 1.47
CA LEU A 655 7.13 -20.24 0.94
C LEU A 655 8.33 -19.32 1.19
N VAL A 656 8.90 -18.77 0.12
CA VAL A 656 10.05 -17.85 0.18
C VAL A 656 9.65 -16.52 -0.41
N VAL A 657 9.93 -15.42 0.30
CA VAL A 657 9.63 -14.05 -0.15
C VAL A 657 10.89 -13.20 -0.06
N HIS A 658 11.36 -12.71 -1.21
CA HIS A 658 12.57 -11.88 -1.34
C HIS A 658 12.34 -10.39 -1.00
N GLY A 659 11.29 -10.08 -0.26
CA GLY A 659 10.90 -8.74 0.13
C GLY A 659 10.05 -8.74 1.41
N ASP A 660 9.23 -7.70 1.57
CA ASP A 660 8.29 -7.54 2.67
C ASP A 660 7.00 -8.34 2.44
N VAL A 661 6.26 -8.64 3.52
CA VAL A 661 4.90 -9.22 3.46
C VAL A 661 3.86 -8.33 4.14
N GLY A 662 2.68 -8.29 3.53
CA GLY A 662 1.55 -7.46 3.97
C GLY A 662 0.85 -7.94 5.25
N GLN A 663 -0.31 -7.35 5.52
CA GLN A 663 -1.11 -7.60 6.72
C GLN A 663 -1.55 -9.06 6.81
N THR A 664 -1.65 -9.58 8.03
CA THR A 664 -2.21 -10.92 8.32
C THR A 664 -1.54 -12.07 7.55
N PHE A 665 -0.25 -11.92 7.26
CA PHE A 665 0.60 -13.00 6.74
C PHE A 665 0.41 -14.28 7.57
N MET A 666 0.16 -15.41 6.91
CA MET A 666 -0.11 -16.71 7.53
C MET A 666 -1.28 -16.74 8.51
N TYR A 667 -2.31 -15.91 8.31
CA TYR A 667 -3.54 -15.97 9.11
C TYR A 667 -4.09 -17.40 9.22
N GLY A 668 -4.22 -17.91 10.45
CA GLY A 668 -4.82 -19.21 10.70
C GLY A 668 -4.06 -20.40 10.11
N ALA A 669 -2.77 -20.25 9.77
CA ALA A 669 -1.94 -21.32 9.22
C ALA A 669 -1.92 -22.57 10.11
N LYS A 670 -1.71 -23.74 9.49
CA LYS A 670 -1.66 -25.07 10.13
C LYS A 670 -0.25 -25.67 10.15
N GLY A 671 0.64 -25.21 9.27
CA GLY A 671 1.98 -25.76 9.10
C GLY A 671 2.80 -24.99 8.06
N GLY A 672 3.83 -25.65 7.52
CA GLY A 672 4.70 -25.14 6.45
C GLY A 672 5.94 -24.40 6.95
N ASN A 673 6.92 -24.29 6.04
CA ASN A 673 8.16 -23.56 6.26
C ASN A 673 8.15 -22.26 5.47
N CYS A 674 8.28 -21.11 6.14
CA CYS A 674 8.26 -19.81 5.47
C CYS A 674 9.51 -18.98 5.77
N PHE A 675 10.06 -18.34 4.74
CA PHE A 675 11.29 -17.54 4.83
C PHE A 675 11.03 -16.17 4.21
N ILE A 676 11.19 -15.11 5.01
CA ILE A 676 10.91 -13.72 4.60
C ILE A 676 12.20 -12.90 4.73
N LEU A 677 12.63 -12.27 3.62
CA LEU A 677 13.81 -11.40 3.62
C LEU A 677 13.56 -10.10 4.37
N GLY A 678 12.39 -9.50 4.16
CA GLY A 678 12.04 -8.18 4.70
C GLY A 678 11.23 -8.26 5.99
N ASN A 679 10.38 -7.25 6.14
CA ASN A 679 9.47 -7.07 7.26
C ASN A 679 8.13 -7.76 7.01
N ALA A 680 7.44 -8.08 8.10
CA ALA A 680 6.00 -8.36 8.09
C ALA A 680 5.23 -7.14 8.63
N ALA A 681 4.08 -6.84 8.03
CA ALA A 681 3.23 -5.74 8.48
C ALA A 681 2.50 -6.07 9.81
N GLY A 682 1.19 -5.81 9.92
CA GLY A 682 0.42 -6.08 11.14
C GLY A 682 -0.15 -7.50 11.19
N ARG A 683 -0.21 -8.05 12.41
CA ARG A 683 -0.85 -9.34 12.75
C ARG A 683 -0.33 -10.59 12.00
N PRO A 684 0.97 -10.71 11.68
CA PRO A 684 1.47 -11.95 11.10
C PRO A 684 1.29 -13.13 12.06
N LEU A 685 0.91 -14.28 11.51
CA LEU A 685 0.63 -15.55 12.18
C LEU A 685 -0.55 -15.53 13.17
N ILE A 686 -1.41 -14.51 13.13
CA ILE A 686 -2.59 -14.47 14.00
C ILE A 686 -3.46 -15.73 13.85
N ASN A 687 -3.85 -16.34 14.98
CA ASN A 687 -4.62 -17.58 15.07
C ASN A 687 -3.99 -18.82 14.41
N SER A 688 -2.69 -18.82 14.15
CA SER A 688 -2.02 -20.01 13.59
C SER A 688 -1.94 -21.13 14.63
N VAL A 689 -2.02 -22.37 14.15
CA VAL A 689 -2.06 -23.60 14.96
C VAL A 689 -1.18 -24.67 14.32
N GLY A 690 -0.96 -25.80 15.00
CA GLY A 690 -0.21 -26.92 14.42
C GLY A 690 1.28 -26.61 14.37
N LYS A 691 1.89 -26.64 13.18
CA LYS A 691 3.35 -26.61 13.04
C LYS A 691 3.97 -25.61 12.05
N PRO A 692 3.48 -24.35 11.97
CA PRO A 692 4.12 -23.34 11.13
C PRO A 692 5.53 -23.04 11.67
N ARG A 693 6.53 -23.06 10.79
CA ARG A 693 7.93 -22.74 11.11
C ARG A 693 8.39 -21.60 10.23
N VAL A 694 8.66 -20.44 10.82
CA VAL A 694 8.85 -19.19 10.06
C VAL A 694 10.14 -18.48 10.44
N VAL A 695 10.87 -17.98 9.46
CA VAL A 695 11.98 -17.04 9.63
C VAL A 695 11.60 -15.69 9.03
N ILE A 696 11.64 -14.65 9.85
CA ILE A 696 11.48 -13.25 9.44
C ILE A 696 12.81 -12.56 9.71
N ASN A 697 13.50 -12.13 8.64
CA ASN A 697 14.79 -11.46 8.80
C ASN A 697 14.64 -10.02 9.28
N GLY A 698 13.68 -9.29 8.73
CA GLY A 698 13.31 -7.95 9.20
C GLY A 698 12.63 -7.97 10.56
N THR A 699 11.61 -7.14 10.70
CA THR A 699 10.75 -7.07 11.89
C THR A 699 9.30 -7.41 11.57
N SER A 700 8.46 -7.43 12.61
CA SER A 700 7.01 -7.35 12.48
C SER A 700 6.55 -6.02 13.07
N LEU A 701 5.72 -5.27 12.34
CA LEU A 701 5.31 -3.94 12.79
C LEU A 701 4.51 -3.99 14.10
N ASP A 702 3.49 -4.86 14.18
CA ASP A 702 2.83 -5.18 15.45
C ASP A 702 2.03 -6.50 15.38
N TYR A 703 1.54 -6.96 16.54
CA TYR A 703 0.68 -8.14 16.70
C TYR A 703 1.30 -9.46 16.18
N LEU A 704 2.62 -9.61 16.22
CA LEU A 704 3.26 -10.85 15.79
C LEU A 704 2.79 -12.02 16.66
N ALA A 705 2.20 -13.02 16.01
CA ALA A 705 1.73 -14.25 16.64
C ALA A 705 0.69 -14.03 17.76
N GLU A 706 -0.21 -13.08 17.54
CA GLU A 706 -1.42 -12.93 18.34
C GLU A 706 -2.27 -14.21 18.28
N SER A 707 -2.69 -14.71 19.44
CA SER A 707 -3.46 -15.97 19.56
C SER A 707 -2.81 -17.16 18.86
N PHE A 708 -1.48 -17.28 18.95
CA PHE A 708 -0.72 -18.41 18.40
C PHE A 708 -0.91 -19.67 19.26
N MET A 709 -1.31 -20.78 18.62
CA MET A 709 -1.68 -22.04 19.29
C MET A 709 -0.96 -23.23 18.64
N ALA A 710 0.33 -23.07 18.37
CA ALA A 710 1.10 -24.02 17.57
C ALA A 710 1.78 -25.16 18.37
N GLY A 711 1.22 -25.60 19.49
CA GLY A 711 1.79 -26.72 20.26
C GLY A 711 3.22 -26.48 20.80
N ASP A 712 3.94 -27.50 21.25
CA ASP A 712 5.31 -27.34 21.77
C ASP A 712 6.34 -27.46 20.62
N PRO A 713 7.20 -26.46 20.37
CA PRO A 713 8.25 -26.52 19.34
C PRO A 713 9.12 -27.79 19.38
N LEU A 714 9.35 -28.35 20.58
CA LEU A 714 10.17 -29.56 20.77
C LEU A 714 9.41 -30.87 20.50
N HIS A 715 8.10 -30.78 20.25
CA HIS A 715 7.21 -31.91 20.00
C HIS A 715 6.37 -31.70 18.72
N ASP A 716 7.04 -31.37 17.61
CA ASP A 716 6.44 -31.08 16.29
C ASP A 716 5.50 -29.85 16.27
N GLY A 717 5.60 -28.96 17.25
CA GLY A 717 4.91 -27.67 17.25
C GLY A 717 5.58 -26.62 16.35
N GLY A 718 4.88 -25.51 16.16
CA GLY A 718 5.32 -24.36 15.37
C GLY A 718 6.02 -23.28 16.19
N PHE A 719 6.87 -22.52 15.52
CA PHE A 719 7.63 -21.41 16.10
C PHE A 719 8.06 -20.40 15.05
N ILE A 720 8.51 -19.24 15.53
CA ILE A 720 8.95 -18.13 14.69
C ILE A 720 10.37 -17.74 15.11
N ILE A 721 11.24 -17.48 14.15
CA ILE A 721 12.54 -16.84 14.33
C ILE A 721 12.45 -15.41 13.79
N LEU A 722 12.70 -14.42 14.66
CA LEU A 722 12.68 -13.00 14.33
C LEU A 722 14.10 -12.42 14.47
N ASN A 723 14.74 -12.04 13.36
CA ASN A 723 16.15 -11.62 13.38
C ASN A 723 16.36 -10.11 13.61
N GLY A 724 15.39 -9.26 13.25
CA GLY A 724 15.48 -7.82 13.53
C GLY A 724 16.63 -7.12 12.80
N ILE A 725 16.88 -7.48 11.54
CA ILE A 725 17.98 -6.95 10.72
C ILE A 725 17.43 -6.28 9.45
N GLU A 726 18.20 -5.34 8.90
CA GLU A 726 17.90 -4.74 7.60
C GLU A 726 19.17 -4.58 6.78
N PHE A 727 19.01 -4.32 5.48
CA PHE A 727 20.10 -3.84 4.64
C PHE A 727 19.96 -2.34 4.48
N ASP A 728 21.05 -1.61 4.69
CA ASP A 728 21.09 -0.18 4.40
C ASP A 728 21.00 0.09 2.88
N GLU A 729 20.90 1.36 2.51
CA GLU A 729 20.81 1.78 1.10
C GLU A 729 22.04 1.38 0.26
N LYS A 730 23.15 1.01 0.90
CA LYS A 730 24.39 0.54 0.27
C LYS A 730 24.47 -0.99 0.23
N GLY A 731 23.41 -1.70 0.64
CA GLY A 731 23.34 -3.14 0.66
C GLY A 731 24.19 -3.79 1.75
N VAL A 732 24.47 -3.08 2.85
CA VAL A 732 25.20 -3.58 4.01
C VAL A 732 24.21 -4.01 5.09
N LEU A 733 24.40 -5.21 5.62
CA LEU A 733 23.57 -5.75 6.69
C LEU A 733 23.84 -5.03 8.02
N GLN A 734 22.77 -4.59 8.69
CA GLN A 734 22.81 -3.94 10.00
C GLN A 734 21.64 -4.38 10.90
N ASP A 735 21.79 -4.16 12.21
CA ASP A 735 20.74 -4.40 13.19
C ASP A 735 19.70 -3.27 13.16
N LEU A 736 18.42 -3.61 13.28
CA LEU A 736 17.38 -2.61 13.53
C LEU A 736 17.54 -1.99 14.92
N PRO A 737 17.09 -0.73 15.13
CA PRO A 737 17.12 -0.09 16.45
C PRO A 737 16.42 -0.90 17.56
N THR A 738 15.40 -1.67 17.18
CA THR A 738 14.75 -2.68 18.02
C THR A 738 14.35 -3.85 17.12
N PRO A 739 14.50 -5.11 17.57
CA PRO A 739 14.06 -6.26 16.78
C PRO A 739 12.53 -6.32 16.63
N TYR A 740 11.78 -5.68 17.53
CA TYR A 740 10.32 -5.59 17.48
C TYR A 740 9.82 -4.22 17.99
N PRO A 741 9.27 -3.36 17.11
CA PRO A 741 8.83 -2.01 17.47
C PRO A 741 7.41 -1.94 18.06
N GLY A 742 6.62 -3.01 17.92
CA GLY A 742 5.21 -3.06 18.34
C GLY A 742 4.98 -3.21 19.84
N GLY A 743 3.73 -3.04 20.27
CA GLY A 743 3.32 -3.23 21.66
C GLY A 743 2.82 -4.64 21.97
N ASN A 744 2.44 -5.43 20.96
CA ASN A 744 1.64 -6.65 21.12
C ASN A 744 2.35 -7.90 20.56
N LEU A 745 3.49 -8.26 21.13
CA LEU A 745 4.21 -9.47 20.75
C LEU A 745 3.61 -10.71 21.43
N PHE A 746 3.28 -11.74 20.67
CA PHE A 746 2.85 -13.04 21.19
C PHE A 746 1.61 -12.98 22.12
N SER A 747 0.78 -11.95 21.92
CA SER A 747 -0.37 -11.69 22.76
C SER A 747 -1.38 -12.83 22.68
N LEU A 748 -1.96 -13.22 23.82
CA LEU A 748 -2.97 -14.30 23.89
C LEU A 748 -2.52 -15.67 23.34
N ALA A 749 -1.24 -15.89 23.09
CA ALA A 749 -0.73 -17.18 22.64
C ALA A 749 -0.96 -18.26 23.72
N SER A 750 -1.24 -19.49 23.28
CA SER A 750 -1.39 -20.67 24.15
C SER A 750 -0.50 -21.84 23.74
N GLY A 751 0.21 -21.73 22.62
CA GLY A 751 1.23 -22.69 22.18
C GLY A 751 2.24 -22.04 21.25
N GLY A 752 3.35 -22.73 21.01
CA GLY A 752 4.47 -22.32 20.17
C GLY A 752 5.54 -21.56 20.92
N ALA A 753 6.52 -21.02 20.18
CA ALA A 753 7.52 -20.11 20.71
C ALA A 753 7.94 -19.06 19.67
N ILE A 754 8.49 -17.96 20.15
CA ILE A 754 9.27 -17.01 19.34
C ILE A 754 10.72 -17.06 19.81
N TYR A 755 11.64 -17.21 18.87
CA TYR A 755 13.07 -17.03 19.06
C TYR A 755 13.47 -15.68 18.46
N VAL A 756 13.64 -14.68 19.32
CA VAL A 756 13.97 -13.33 18.90
C VAL A 756 15.47 -13.09 19.05
N ARG A 757 16.11 -12.57 18.01
CA ARG A 757 17.50 -12.09 18.06
C ARG A 757 17.51 -10.76 18.81
N ASP A 758 17.90 -10.80 20.07
CA ASP A 758 17.77 -9.68 21.02
C ASP A 758 18.92 -9.70 22.02
N SER A 759 20.15 -9.57 21.52
CA SER A 759 21.37 -9.63 22.34
C SER A 759 21.51 -8.46 23.32
N GLN A 760 20.73 -7.39 23.14
CA GLN A 760 20.72 -6.19 23.97
C GLN A 760 19.51 -6.13 24.92
N GLU A 761 18.66 -7.16 24.96
CA GLU A 761 17.46 -7.24 25.80
C GLU A 761 16.49 -6.05 25.60
N LEU A 762 16.34 -5.60 24.34
CA LEU A 762 15.48 -4.48 23.95
C LEU A 762 14.00 -4.87 23.96
N VAL A 763 13.67 -6.15 23.76
CA VAL A 763 12.30 -6.65 23.92
C VAL A 763 12.02 -6.81 25.40
N THR A 764 10.97 -6.14 25.87
CA THR A 764 10.60 -6.07 27.30
C THR A 764 9.29 -6.83 27.59
N GLU A 765 9.08 -7.21 28.85
CA GLU A 765 7.92 -8.01 29.28
C GLU A 765 6.58 -7.32 28.99
N ASP A 766 6.51 -5.99 29.00
CA ASP A 766 5.30 -5.22 28.69
C ASP A 766 4.85 -5.36 27.23
N GLN A 767 5.71 -5.85 26.34
CA GLN A 767 5.32 -6.16 24.96
C GLN A 767 4.67 -7.54 24.82
N LEU A 768 4.87 -8.46 25.77
CA LEU A 768 4.55 -9.89 25.60
C LEU A 768 3.09 -10.27 25.83
N ASN A 769 2.26 -9.39 26.43
CA ASN A 769 0.79 -9.52 26.56
C ASN A 769 0.23 -10.95 26.78
N GLY A 770 0.84 -11.73 27.69
CA GLY A 770 0.50 -13.14 27.95
C GLY A 770 1.63 -14.13 27.68
N GLY A 771 2.75 -13.70 27.11
CA GLY A 771 3.99 -14.44 27.00
C GLY A 771 4.98 -14.17 28.15
N GLU A 772 6.02 -15.00 28.24
CA GLU A 772 7.15 -14.86 29.17
C GLU A 772 8.45 -15.25 28.46
N PHE A 773 9.57 -14.67 28.92
CA PHE A 773 10.89 -15.14 28.52
C PHE A 773 11.20 -16.49 29.19
N ALA A 774 11.83 -17.38 28.44
CA ALA A 774 12.23 -18.70 28.90
C ALA A 774 13.70 -19.00 28.56
N GLU A 775 14.24 -20.04 29.19
CA GLU A 775 15.58 -20.53 28.88
C GLU A 775 15.63 -21.08 27.45
N LEU A 776 16.61 -20.63 26.67
CA LEU A 776 16.91 -21.16 25.34
C LEU A 776 17.90 -22.32 25.47
N THR A 777 17.48 -23.53 25.09
CA THR A 777 18.26 -24.77 25.27
C THR A 777 18.93 -25.23 23.98
N ASP A 778 19.87 -26.17 24.09
CA ASP A 778 20.46 -26.85 22.92
C ASP A 778 19.41 -27.58 22.06
N ALA A 779 18.31 -28.05 22.68
CA ALA A 779 17.21 -28.71 21.97
C ALA A 779 16.41 -27.71 21.13
N ASP A 780 16.18 -26.50 21.65
CA ASP A 780 15.57 -25.42 20.87
C ASP A 780 16.47 -25.05 19.68
N TRP A 781 17.78 -24.93 19.91
CA TRP A 781 18.73 -24.63 18.84
C TRP A 781 18.74 -25.70 17.74
N ALA A 782 18.60 -26.98 18.10
CA ALA A 782 18.52 -28.07 17.13
C ALA A 782 17.29 -27.96 16.19
N GLU A 783 16.21 -27.32 16.63
CA GLU A 783 15.05 -27.00 15.78
C GLU A 783 15.28 -25.73 14.95
N MET A 784 15.99 -24.73 15.50
CA MET A 784 16.24 -23.44 14.83
C MET A 784 17.30 -23.53 13.71
N GLU A 785 18.43 -24.19 13.98
CA GLU A 785 19.61 -24.18 13.12
C GLU A 785 19.31 -24.61 11.67
N PRO A 786 18.52 -25.67 11.39
CA PRO A 786 18.17 -26.06 10.02
C PRO A 786 17.44 -24.96 9.25
N LEU A 787 16.54 -24.22 9.91
CA LEU A 787 15.81 -23.11 9.28
C LEU A 787 16.74 -21.93 9.02
N LEU A 788 17.65 -21.60 9.94
CA LEU A 788 18.64 -20.53 9.73
C LEU A 788 19.64 -20.88 8.61
N ARG A 789 20.00 -22.15 8.45
CA ARG A 789 20.81 -22.61 7.31
C ARG A 789 20.05 -22.55 6.00
N GLN A 790 18.76 -22.90 6.00
CA GLN A 790 17.92 -22.70 4.82
C GLN A 790 17.79 -21.20 4.49
N ASN A 791 17.64 -20.35 5.50
CA ASN A 791 17.60 -18.88 5.34
C ASN A 791 18.88 -18.33 4.69
N GLU A 792 20.05 -18.88 5.03
CA GLU A 792 21.32 -18.56 4.36
C GLU A 792 21.29 -18.99 2.88
N ILE A 793 20.74 -20.16 2.56
CA ILE A 793 20.59 -20.61 1.17
C ILE A 793 19.68 -19.66 0.39
N GLU A 794 18.52 -19.31 0.93
CA GLU A 794 17.53 -18.46 0.24
C GLU A 794 18.05 -17.03 0.07
N PHE A 795 18.60 -16.41 1.12
CA PHE A 795 18.89 -14.97 1.14
C PHE A 795 20.36 -14.60 1.17
N GLY A 796 21.24 -15.51 1.60
CA GLY A 796 22.69 -15.28 1.63
C GLY A 796 23.11 -14.47 2.84
N ILE A 797 22.30 -14.55 3.90
CA ILE A 797 22.58 -14.03 5.22
C ILE A 797 23.28 -15.17 5.98
N PRO A 798 24.61 -15.14 6.17
CA PRO A 798 25.32 -16.23 6.80
C PRO A 798 24.87 -16.42 8.25
N LEU A 799 24.71 -17.67 8.69
CA LEU A 799 24.37 -17.98 10.08
C LEU A 799 25.40 -17.37 11.06
N GLU A 800 26.68 -17.40 10.70
CA GLU A 800 27.75 -16.79 11.49
C GLU A 800 27.51 -15.29 11.65
N LYS A 801 26.99 -14.62 10.62
CA LYS A 801 26.68 -13.19 10.69
C LYS A 801 25.50 -12.91 11.63
N LEU A 802 24.49 -13.78 11.64
CA LEU A 802 23.38 -13.70 12.60
C LEU A 802 23.84 -13.93 14.05
N LEU A 803 24.86 -14.75 14.27
CA LEU A 803 25.46 -15.00 15.58
C LEU A 803 26.53 -13.96 15.99
N GLU A 804 26.74 -12.94 15.16
CA GLU A 804 27.67 -11.86 15.45
C GLU A 804 26.98 -10.72 16.21
N VAL A 805 27.63 -10.24 17.26
CA VAL A 805 27.23 -9.04 18.03
C VAL A 805 28.45 -8.15 18.18
N ASP A 806 28.35 -6.89 17.74
CA ASP A 806 29.46 -5.92 17.73
C ASP A 806 30.73 -6.44 17.00
N GLY A 807 30.56 -7.21 15.93
CA GLY A 807 31.68 -7.79 15.18
C GLY A 807 32.32 -9.03 15.83
N ILE A 808 31.73 -9.57 16.90
CA ILE A 808 32.25 -10.72 17.65
C ILE A 808 31.26 -11.87 17.57
N GLN A 809 31.75 -13.06 17.20
CA GLN A 809 30.96 -14.30 17.23
C GLN A 809 30.54 -14.64 18.65
N ARG A 810 29.24 -14.89 18.86
CA ARG A 810 28.64 -15.21 20.14
C ARG A 810 27.94 -16.57 20.11
N PRO A 811 27.86 -17.27 21.25
CA PRO A 811 26.97 -18.42 21.40
C PRO A 811 25.51 -18.04 21.12
N PHE A 812 24.72 -18.96 20.57
CA PHE A 812 23.33 -18.69 20.19
C PHE A 812 22.46 -18.18 21.36
N ASN A 813 22.73 -18.63 22.59
CA ASN A 813 22.01 -18.24 23.80
C ASN A 813 22.43 -16.87 24.37
N GLU A 814 23.48 -16.24 23.84
CA GLU A 814 23.81 -14.82 24.08
C GLU A 814 23.19 -13.90 23.01
N VAL A 815 22.66 -14.46 21.92
CA VAL A 815 22.15 -13.73 20.75
C VAL A 815 20.63 -13.80 20.67
N TYR A 816 20.07 -14.99 20.87
CA TYR A 816 18.64 -15.26 20.79
C TYR A 816 18.04 -15.44 22.18
N ARG A 817 16.81 -14.94 22.35
CA ARG A 817 15.97 -15.14 23.53
C ARG A 817 14.71 -15.91 23.13
N LYS A 818 14.27 -16.82 24.00
CA LYS A 818 13.04 -17.58 23.81
C LYS A 818 11.87 -16.88 24.50
N ILE A 819 10.77 -16.73 23.79
CA ILE A 819 9.47 -16.30 24.32
C ILE A 819 8.51 -17.48 24.19
N GLN A 820 7.78 -17.78 25.26
CA GLN A 820 6.77 -18.84 25.32
C GLN A 820 5.48 -18.35 25.99
N PRO A 821 4.35 -19.08 25.87
CA PRO A 821 3.11 -18.69 26.54
C PRO A 821 3.27 -18.78 28.05
N GLN A 822 2.70 -17.82 28.79
CA GLN A 822 2.62 -17.95 30.25
C GLN A 822 1.77 -19.16 30.63
N LYS A 823 2.21 -19.90 31.64
CA LYS A 823 1.44 -21.02 32.20
C LYS A 823 0.21 -20.50 32.95
N VAL A 824 -0.94 -20.42 32.28
CA VAL A 824 -2.20 -19.99 32.91
C VAL A 824 -2.76 -21.11 33.78
N LYS A 825 -2.87 -20.87 35.10
CA LYS A 825 -3.40 -21.84 36.10
C LYS A 825 -4.76 -22.47 35.75
N ALA A 826 -5.58 -21.83 34.93
CA ALA A 826 -6.89 -22.35 34.52
C ALA A 826 -6.78 -23.49 33.49
N LEU A 827 -5.76 -23.46 32.62
CA LEU A 827 -5.52 -24.48 31.59
C LEU A 827 -4.81 -25.72 32.14
N GLN A 828 -4.15 -25.61 33.30
CA GLN A 828 -3.52 -26.76 33.99
C GLN A 828 -4.52 -27.88 34.31
N ALA A 829 -5.81 -27.57 34.48
CA ALA A 829 -6.85 -28.57 34.74
C ALA A 829 -7.18 -29.39 33.47
N GLU A 830 -7.15 -28.78 32.28
CA GLU A 830 -7.35 -29.47 31.01
C GLU A 830 -6.07 -30.17 30.53
N GLU A 831 -4.91 -29.55 30.66
CA GLU A 831 -3.61 -30.15 30.33
C GLU A 831 -3.33 -31.39 31.19
N ALA A 832 -3.63 -31.35 32.49
CA ALA A 832 -3.55 -32.52 33.36
C ALA A 832 -4.56 -33.62 32.99
N TRP A 833 -5.70 -33.25 32.39
CA TRP A 833 -6.72 -34.20 31.95
C TRP A 833 -6.29 -34.91 30.65
N VAL A 834 -5.68 -34.18 29.71
CA VAL A 834 -5.13 -34.72 28.46
C VAL A 834 -3.89 -35.59 28.73
N ALA A 835 -2.97 -35.14 29.59
CA ALA A 835 -1.79 -35.93 29.98
C ALA A 835 -2.14 -37.21 30.76
N HIS A 836 -3.32 -37.27 31.38
CA HIS A 836 -3.87 -38.49 31.99
C HIS A 836 -4.58 -39.41 30.98
N ALA A 837 -4.92 -38.94 29.78
CA ALA A 837 -5.52 -39.75 28.73
C ALA A 837 -4.48 -40.45 27.84
N GLU A 838 -3.23 -39.97 27.83
CA GLU A 838 -2.09 -40.57 27.11
C GLU A 838 -1.24 -41.54 27.94
N ASN A 839 -1.58 -41.74 29.22
CA ASN A 839 -1.07 -42.82 30.08
C ASN A 839 -2.12 -43.90 30.28
#